data_AF-A0A6N6PHG2-F1
#
_entry.id   AF-A0A6N6PHG2-F1
#
_cell.length_a   1.000
_cell.length_b   1.000
_cell.length_c   1.000
_cell.angle_alpha   90.00
_cell.angle_beta   90.00
_cell.angle_gamma   90.00
#
_symmetry.space_group_name_H-M   'P 1'
#
loop_
_entity.id
_entity.type
_entity.pdbx_description
1 polymer ?
#
loop_
_entity_poly.entity_id
_entity_poly.type
_entity_poly.pdbx_seq_one_letter_code
_entity_poly.pdbx_strand_id
1 'polypeptide(L)'
;MNDVIGKHLTSNFQHSERLKTSNRSDGFGLKLGIWLFCKAWMLMLGALLQLLSTHVSAQSPTAPQPDPLMQLMLSQPSIEISTNVEIRAVFDPPIVKVGEKSTYRVTINAVSDSVRWPEDIYTPSELTVKTSARGQTLQPGGPVLKPTTTINHHVTASATGDFTIPEFKVKVYGRNVTVPSARLIVSTSSNTGSPGEPRLYVEISETNAYCGQPLKVRVLMPATQNNFMQALQQLQLNGDGILLDQSAARQSIKTIEFNGRSSLAFIYESTVTPLVAGRIELSAQAFTTGNQFAGAITIQGGATIQGGMPQYVLVDSDPVRLTVQPLPRAGTLPGFNGAIGTFTLDTTQLSTNRVRVGDAVKLLVTFRTEGEIKRLIAPPPPGMTNWQIFPPLPEGGPTLSATTNSITSSQTYSYTLIALTNDMVATPAIPFSYFDPRQKTYVNLTIPSVAIEILAGAATAEAQAIAQSAAAAKGGERLKLSGLANTPGRAASLSPLQFNSRFLWGQLVPILGFTGLWLWDRRRRHYEMYPELLVRKRARRALCRQRVELNKAARTNNAARFVEIAVSAMQIGSAPHFPAEPGALVGRDVLELLEETERVGREGTVVRTIFSAIDAAQFSIAPAEIQELLALHADLDRVLDKLNAKLD
;
A
#
# COMPACT_ATOMS: atom_id res chain seq x y z
N MET A 1 6.61 -64.95 -57.38
CA MET A 1 7.81 -64.16 -57.74
C MET A 1 8.73 -64.24 -56.53
N ASN A 2 9.37 -65.40 -56.33
CA ASN A 2 10.54 -65.89 -57.06
C ASN A 2 11.77 -65.08 -56.62
N ASP A 3 12.66 -65.66 -55.80
CA ASP A 3 13.75 -66.56 -56.22
C ASP A 3 14.95 -65.76 -56.78
N VAL A 4 16.23 -66.05 -56.49
CA VAL A 4 16.84 -67.15 -55.69
C VAL A 4 18.37 -66.91 -55.54
N ILE A 5 19.06 -67.85 -54.85
CA ILE A 5 20.52 -68.11 -54.85
C ILE A 5 21.38 -67.09 -54.03
N GLY A 6 22.22 -67.47 -53.08
CA GLY A 6 22.50 -68.79 -52.45
C GLY A 6 23.92 -69.33 -52.68
N LYS A 7 24.60 -69.73 -51.59
CA LYS A 7 25.64 -70.79 -51.42
C LYS A 7 26.38 -70.54 -50.08
N HIS A 8 26.36 -71.47 -49.10
CA HIS A 8 27.11 -72.75 -49.00
C HIS A 8 28.63 -72.53 -48.77
N LEU A 9 29.37 -73.14 -47.83
CA LEU A 9 29.11 -74.05 -46.66
C LEU A 9 30.05 -73.58 -45.48
N THR A 10 30.25 -74.19 -44.29
CA THR A 10 29.91 -75.52 -43.69
C THR A 10 29.88 -75.44 -42.14
N SER A 11 29.52 -76.55 -41.49
CA SER A 11 29.84 -77.07 -40.12
C SER A 11 30.89 -76.33 -39.25
N ASN A 12 30.82 -76.37 -37.90
CA ASN A 12 30.49 -77.56 -37.09
C ASN A 12 30.17 -77.24 -35.59
N PHE A 13 29.66 -78.25 -34.87
CA PHE A 13 29.56 -78.41 -33.39
C PHE A 13 28.47 -77.70 -32.54
N GLN A 14 27.39 -78.48 -32.35
CA GLN A 14 26.76 -78.89 -31.06
C GLN A 14 25.96 -77.93 -30.15
N HIS A 15 24.69 -78.34 -29.96
CA HIS A 15 23.95 -78.28 -28.69
C HIS A 15 24.74 -78.87 -27.51
N SER A 16 24.64 -78.27 -26.33
CA SER A 16 23.84 -78.82 -25.21
C SER A 16 23.92 -77.95 -23.94
N GLU A 17 23.16 -78.36 -22.93
CA GLU A 17 22.89 -77.69 -21.64
C GLU A 17 24.12 -77.18 -20.88
N ARG A 18 23.93 -76.08 -20.12
CA ARG A 18 24.86 -75.67 -19.05
C ARG A 18 24.14 -75.47 -17.73
N LEU A 19 24.16 -76.52 -16.90
CA LEU A 19 24.37 -76.34 -15.47
C LEU A 19 25.77 -75.73 -15.27
N LYS A 20 25.89 -74.69 -14.44
CA LYS A 20 27.19 -74.25 -13.93
C LYS A 20 27.09 -73.85 -12.47
N THR A 21 27.86 -74.56 -11.66
CA THR A 21 28.10 -74.30 -10.23
C THR A 21 29.00 -73.07 -10.02
N SER A 22 28.89 -72.48 -8.82
CA SER A 22 29.92 -71.78 -8.01
C SER A 22 31.17 -71.22 -8.73
N ASN A 23 31.64 -69.99 -8.49
CA ASN A 23 32.02 -69.44 -7.18
C ASN A 23 32.36 -67.92 -7.26
N ARG A 24 32.60 -67.26 -6.10
CA ARG A 24 33.34 -66.01 -5.81
C ARG A 24 33.94 -65.20 -7.00
N SER A 25 33.89 -63.86 -7.02
CA SER A 25 33.95 -62.88 -5.92
C SER A 25 33.31 -61.52 -6.28
N ASP A 26 33.14 -60.66 -5.27
CA ASP A 26 33.16 -59.16 -5.29
C ASP A 26 32.01 -58.54 -4.49
N GLY A 27 32.33 -58.11 -3.25
CA GLY A 27 31.32 -57.60 -2.31
C GLY A 27 31.88 -56.65 -1.23
N PHE A 28 33.05 -56.05 -1.44
CA PHE A 28 33.74 -55.24 -0.43
C PHE A 28 33.76 -53.73 -0.71
N GLY A 29 33.71 -53.29 -1.98
CA GLY A 29 33.77 -51.86 -2.33
C GLY A 29 32.52 -51.05 -1.94
N LEU A 30 31.32 -51.63 -2.10
CA LEU A 30 30.06 -50.88 -1.96
C LEU A 30 29.73 -50.47 -0.51
N LYS A 31 30.25 -51.19 0.50
CA LYS A 31 29.92 -50.94 1.92
C LYS A 31 30.73 -49.80 2.54
N LEU A 32 31.88 -49.42 1.96
CA LEU A 32 32.73 -48.36 2.52
C LEU A 32 32.17 -46.95 2.25
N GLY A 33 31.63 -46.72 1.04
CA GLY A 33 31.09 -45.41 0.64
C GLY A 33 29.86 -44.97 1.43
N ILE A 34 28.94 -45.91 1.73
CA ILE A 34 27.72 -45.62 2.48
C ILE A 34 28.02 -45.24 3.94
N TRP A 35 29.07 -45.80 4.54
CA TRP A 35 29.46 -45.52 5.92
C TRP A 35 30.13 -44.14 6.07
N LEU A 36 30.95 -43.73 5.09
CA LEU A 36 31.59 -42.41 5.06
C LEU A 36 30.58 -41.27 4.87
N PHE A 37 29.59 -41.45 3.99
CA PHE A 37 28.56 -40.43 3.74
C PHE A 37 27.71 -40.13 4.99
N CYS A 38 27.41 -41.16 5.80
CA CYS A 38 26.60 -41.01 7.01
C CYS A 38 27.35 -40.24 8.12
N LYS A 39 28.66 -40.47 8.28
CA LYS A 39 29.50 -39.70 9.23
C LYS A 39 29.70 -38.24 8.82
N ALA A 40 29.88 -37.97 7.52
CA ALA A 40 29.99 -36.60 7.02
C ALA A 40 28.72 -35.78 7.33
N TRP A 41 27.53 -36.39 7.22
CA TRP A 41 26.27 -35.70 7.49
C TRP A 41 26.04 -35.44 8.98
N MET A 42 26.42 -36.37 9.87
CA MET A 42 26.38 -36.13 11.32
C MET A 42 27.36 -35.04 11.78
N LEU A 43 28.56 -34.96 11.19
CA LEU A 43 29.53 -33.92 11.51
C LEU A 43 29.07 -32.53 11.05
N MET A 44 28.43 -32.43 9.87
CA MET A 44 27.77 -31.19 9.42
C MET A 44 26.64 -30.76 10.37
N LEU A 45 25.83 -31.71 10.87
CA LEU A 45 24.74 -31.40 11.82
C LEU A 45 25.28 -30.93 13.18
N GLY A 46 26.36 -31.55 13.67
CA GLY A 46 27.02 -31.16 14.91
C GLY A 46 27.69 -29.79 14.83
N ALA A 47 28.35 -29.47 13.71
CA ALA A 47 28.94 -28.16 13.47
C ALA A 47 27.89 -27.03 13.41
N LEU A 48 26.72 -27.31 12.81
CA LEU A 48 25.59 -26.36 12.78
C LEU A 48 25.04 -26.07 14.19
N LEU A 49 25.03 -27.08 15.07
CA LEU A 49 24.57 -26.95 16.47
C LEU A 49 25.60 -26.25 17.38
N GLN A 50 26.90 -26.36 17.12
CA GLN A 50 27.93 -25.65 17.88
C GLN A 50 28.05 -24.16 17.51
N LEU A 51 27.73 -23.78 16.27
CA LEU A 51 27.63 -22.37 15.87
C LEU A 51 26.44 -21.61 16.50
N LEU A 52 25.51 -22.32 17.13
CA LEU A 52 24.38 -21.76 17.91
C LEU A 52 24.71 -21.56 19.41
N SER A 53 25.94 -21.86 19.83
CA SER A 53 26.32 -21.94 21.26
C SER A 53 27.42 -20.96 21.67
N THR A 54 27.38 -19.71 21.22
CA THR A 54 28.24 -18.63 21.72
C THR A 54 27.43 -17.50 22.34
N HIS A 55 27.75 -17.20 23.60
CA HIS A 55 27.19 -16.21 24.52
C HIS A 55 26.31 -15.09 23.92
N VAL A 56 24.99 -15.24 24.08
CA VAL A 56 24.07 -14.10 24.19
C VAL A 56 23.93 -13.78 25.68
N SER A 57 24.52 -12.66 26.13
CA SER A 57 24.15 -12.08 27.42
C SER A 57 22.66 -11.76 27.41
N ALA A 58 21.96 -12.04 28.51
CA ALA A 58 20.53 -11.78 28.64
C ALA A 58 20.23 -10.26 28.63
N GLN A 59 20.07 -9.70 27.43
CA GLN A 59 19.24 -8.51 27.28
C GLN A 59 17.80 -8.93 27.57
N SER A 60 17.12 -8.18 28.44
CA SER A 60 15.68 -8.30 28.67
C SER A 60 14.96 -8.35 27.32
N PRO A 61 13.94 -9.21 27.13
CA PRO A 61 13.25 -9.29 25.85
C PRO A 61 12.61 -7.94 25.53
N THR A 62 13.22 -7.20 24.61
CA THR A 62 12.59 -6.06 23.96
C THR A 62 11.27 -6.56 23.43
N ALA A 63 10.16 -5.98 23.90
CA ALA A 63 8.82 -6.37 23.45
C ALA A 63 8.81 -6.40 21.91
N PRO A 64 8.19 -7.42 21.28
CA PRO A 64 8.21 -7.56 19.84
C PRO A 64 7.69 -6.26 19.23
N GLN A 65 8.58 -5.51 18.58
CA GLN A 65 8.22 -4.32 17.82
C GLN A 65 7.16 -4.79 16.82
N PRO A 66 5.91 -4.31 16.92
CA PRO A 66 4.88 -4.77 16.02
C PRO A 66 5.32 -4.43 14.61
N ASP A 67 5.24 -5.42 13.72
CA ASP A 67 5.61 -5.34 12.31
C ASP A 67 5.28 -3.94 11.76
N PRO A 68 6.21 -3.18 11.15
CA PRO A 68 5.94 -1.80 10.73
C PRO A 68 4.72 -1.70 9.82
N LEU A 69 4.37 -2.77 9.09
CA LEU A 69 3.15 -2.86 8.30
C LEU A 69 1.90 -3.04 9.18
N MET A 70 1.96 -3.85 10.25
CA MET A 70 0.91 -3.86 11.28
C MET A 70 0.82 -2.54 12.05
N GLN A 71 1.93 -1.87 12.38
CA GLN A 71 1.90 -0.52 12.98
C GLN A 71 1.20 0.47 12.06
N LEU A 72 1.46 0.44 10.75
CA LEU A 72 0.74 1.25 9.76
C LEU A 72 -0.75 0.88 9.67
N MET A 73 -1.10 -0.40 9.70
CA MET A 73 -2.51 -0.85 9.68
C MET A 73 -3.25 -0.54 10.99
N LEU A 74 -2.56 -0.49 12.14
CA LEU A 74 -3.13 -0.15 13.45
C LEU A 74 -3.13 1.36 13.73
N SER A 75 -2.36 2.16 12.99
CA SER A 75 -2.26 3.62 13.17
C SER A 75 -3.08 4.43 12.16
N GLN A 76 -3.66 3.79 11.13
CA GLN A 76 -4.67 4.44 10.31
C GLN A 76 -6.00 4.49 11.08
N PRO A 77 -6.51 5.68 11.46
CA PRO A 77 -7.81 5.78 12.10
C PRO A 77 -8.88 5.31 11.10
N SER A 78 -9.81 4.47 11.57
CA SER A 78 -10.89 3.98 10.72
C SER A 78 -11.80 5.14 10.30
N ILE A 79 -12.44 5.03 9.13
CA ILE A 79 -13.43 6.01 8.67
C ILE A 79 -14.82 5.52 9.13
N GLU A 80 -15.60 6.40 9.73
CA GLU A 80 -16.95 6.07 10.21
C GLU A 80 -17.93 5.92 9.04
N ILE A 81 -18.25 4.68 8.68
CA ILE A 81 -19.36 4.37 7.78
C ILE A 81 -20.64 4.35 8.63
N SER A 82 -21.19 5.53 8.90
CA SER A 82 -22.39 5.65 9.73
C SER A 82 -23.59 4.91 9.14
N THR A 83 -24.28 4.14 9.98
CA THR A 83 -25.59 3.55 9.66
C THR A 83 -26.73 4.57 9.80
N ASN A 84 -26.50 5.66 10.55
CA ASN A 84 -27.42 6.78 10.75
C ASN A 84 -26.91 8.01 9.97
N VAL A 85 -27.46 8.21 8.78
CA VAL A 85 -27.06 9.33 7.91
C VAL A 85 -27.79 10.59 8.35
N GLU A 86 -27.04 11.55 8.88
CA GLU A 86 -27.52 12.87 9.25
C GLU A 86 -27.32 13.83 8.07
N ILE A 87 -28.39 14.52 7.67
CA ILE A 87 -28.38 15.52 6.61
C ILE A 87 -28.90 16.83 7.17
N ARG A 88 -28.14 17.91 6.96
CA ARG A 88 -28.54 19.28 7.30
C ARG A 88 -28.56 20.13 6.03
N ALA A 89 -29.69 20.76 5.74
CA ALA A 89 -29.87 21.67 4.62
C ALA A 89 -30.26 23.07 5.13
N VAL A 90 -29.48 24.09 4.80
CA VAL A 90 -29.65 25.47 5.32
C VAL A 90 -29.27 26.50 4.26
N PHE A 91 -29.98 27.64 4.24
CA PHE A 91 -29.59 28.83 3.49
C PHE A 91 -28.67 29.73 4.33
N ASP A 92 -27.55 30.16 3.73
CA ASP A 92 -26.53 30.99 4.36
C ASP A 92 -26.14 32.15 3.44
N PRO A 93 -26.53 33.41 3.74
CA PRO A 93 -27.45 33.82 4.80
C PRO A 93 -28.92 33.43 4.49
N PRO A 94 -29.78 33.24 5.51
CA PRO A 94 -31.19 32.84 5.34
C PRO A 94 -32.14 33.98 4.92
N ILE A 95 -31.66 35.23 4.93
CA ILE A 95 -32.41 36.43 4.53
C ILE A 95 -31.54 37.24 3.55
N VAL A 96 -32.07 37.58 2.38
CA VAL A 96 -31.37 38.34 1.32
C VAL A 96 -32.31 39.37 0.66
N LYS A 97 -31.75 40.34 -0.06
CA LYS A 97 -32.54 41.15 -1.01
C LYS A 97 -32.79 40.41 -2.32
N VAL A 98 -33.74 40.91 -3.11
CA VAL A 98 -33.91 40.50 -4.52
C VAL A 98 -32.60 40.70 -5.27
N GLY A 99 -32.15 39.67 -6.01
CA GLY A 99 -30.87 39.66 -6.72
C GLY A 99 -29.62 39.49 -5.84
N GLU A 100 -29.71 39.57 -4.50
CA GLU A 100 -28.62 39.13 -3.63
C GLU A 100 -28.53 37.60 -3.62
N LYS A 101 -27.32 37.10 -3.38
CA LYS A 101 -26.94 35.69 -3.49
C LYS A 101 -26.85 35.06 -2.10
N SER A 102 -27.60 33.98 -1.88
CA SER A 102 -27.50 33.07 -0.73
C SER A 102 -26.95 31.71 -1.17
N THR A 103 -26.30 30.98 -0.27
CA THR A 103 -25.87 29.61 -0.54
C THR A 103 -26.78 28.62 0.17
N TYR A 104 -27.45 27.77 -0.62
CA TYR A 104 -28.11 26.57 -0.12
C TYR A 104 -27.04 25.50 0.11
N ARG A 105 -26.69 25.28 1.38
CA ARG A 105 -25.66 24.35 1.82
C ARG A 105 -26.29 23.08 2.36
N VAL A 106 -25.92 21.94 1.78
CA VAL A 106 -26.32 20.62 2.25
C VAL A 106 -25.10 19.86 2.75
N THR A 107 -25.10 19.52 4.04
CA THR A 107 -24.03 18.81 4.74
C THR A 107 -24.52 17.43 5.17
N ILE A 108 -23.71 16.40 4.87
CA ILE A 108 -24.04 14.98 5.03
C ILE A 108 -22.86 14.28 5.73
N ASN A 109 -23.13 13.51 6.79
CA ASN A 109 -22.10 12.73 7.53
C ASN A 109 -21.63 11.44 6.79
N ALA A 110 -21.35 11.55 5.49
CA ALA A 110 -20.95 10.45 4.62
C ALA A 110 -19.76 10.83 3.72
N VAL A 111 -19.08 9.82 3.15
CA VAL A 111 -18.06 10.02 2.11
C VAL A 111 -18.69 10.46 0.78
N SER A 112 -18.01 11.31 0.01
CA SER A 112 -18.59 11.95 -1.18
C SER A 112 -19.03 10.92 -2.22
N ASP A 113 -18.22 9.88 -2.48
CA ASP A 113 -18.51 8.86 -3.50
C ASP A 113 -19.76 8.02 -3.21
N SER A 114 -20.19 7.97 -1.95
CA SER A 114 -21.42 7.27 -1.55
C SER A 114 -22.68 8.12 -1.74
N VAL A 115 -22.54 9.43 -1.89
CA VAL A 115 -23.63 10.39 -2.09
C VAL A 115 -23.92 10.55 -3.59
N ARG A 116 -25.03 9.95 -4.03
CA ARG A 116 -25.60 10.17 -5.36
C ARG A 116 -26.62 11.30 -5.27
N TRP A 117 -26.18 12.46 -5.74
CA TRP A 117 -26.99 13.67 -5.88
C TRP A 117 -27.90 13.55 -7.12
N PRO A 118 -29.17 13.98 -7.07
CA PRO A 118 -30.02 14.06 -8.25
C PRO A 118 -29.53 15.17 -9.20
N GLU A 119 -29.79 15.02 -10.49
CA GLU A 119 -29.45 16.04 -11.49
C GLU A 119 -30.35 17.27 -11.33
N ASP A 120 -31.67 17.05 -11.20
CA ASP A 120 -32.67 18.08 -10.93
C ASP A 120 -33.20 17.98 -9.49
N ILE A 121 -33.39 19.15 -8.86
CA ILE A 121 -34.11 19.31 -7.59
C ILE A 121 -35.33 20.18 -7.89
N TYR A 122 -36.47 19.89 -7.27
CA TYR A 122 -37.62 20.78 -7.35
C TYR A 122 -37.31 22.12 -6.66
N THR A 123 -37.25 23.19 -7.45
CA THR A 123 -37.03 24.56 -6.97
C THR A 123 -38.18 25.46 -7.44
N PRO A 124 -38.65 26.40 -6.62
CA PRO A 124 -39.56 27.45 -7.07
C PRO A 124 -39.04 28.17 -8.32
N SER A 125 -39.91 28.49 -9.27
CA SER A 125 -39.59 29.17 -10.54
C SER A 125 -38.85 30.51 -10.38
N GLU A 126 -39.03 31.14 -9.24
CA GLU A 126 -38.48 32.43 -8.83
C GLU A 126 -37.05 32.31 -8.26
N LEU A 127 -36.59 31.09 -7.98
CA LEU A 127 -35.24 30.80 -7.51
C LEU A 127 -34.38 30.21 -8.64
N THR A 128 -33.29 30.90 -8.98
CA THR A 128 -32.22 30.32 -9.79
C THR A 128 -31.23 29.61 -8.86
N VAL A 129 -31.20 28.28 -8.90
CA VAL A 129 -30.28 27.44 -8.11
C VAL A 129 -29.21 26.85 -9.04
N LYS A 130 -27.93 27.01 -8.66
CA LYS A 130 -26.79 26.43 -9.40
C LYS A 130 -25.79 25.81 -8.43
N THR A 131 -25.46 24.53 -8.62
CA THR A 131 -24.36 23.87 -7.88
C THR A 131 -23.06 24.65 -8.08
N SER A 132 -22.36 24.96 -6.99
CA SER A 132 -21.14 25.79 -7.02
C SER A 132 -19.89 25.05 -6.54
N ALA A 133 -20.02 24.30 -5.44
CA ALA A 133 -18.92 23.55 -4.85
C ALA A 133 -19.40 22.22 -4.25
N ARG A 134 -18.48 21.24 -4.22
CA ARG A 134 -18.67 19.95 -3.56
C ARG A 134 -17.34 19.51 -2.97
N GLY A 135 -17.31 19.35 -1.65
CA GLY A 135 -16.12 18.96 -0.91
C GLY A 135 -16.41 17.88 0.12
N GLN A 136 -15.37 17.15 0.52
CA GLN A 136 -15.41 16.23 1.65
C GLN A 136 -14.26 16.53 2.60
N THR A 137 -14.56 16.69 3.88
CA THR A 137 -13.58 16.73 4.97
C THR A 137 -13.68 15.48 5.85
N LEU A 138 -12.60 15.16 6.57
CA LEU A 138 -12.53 14.09 7.55
C LEU A 138 -12.32 14.72 8.93
N GLN A 139 -13.39 14.81 9.73
CA GLN A 139 -13.34 15.44 11.04
C GLN A 139 -12.85 14.44 12.11
N PRO A 140 -11.99 14.85 13.05
CA PRO A 140 -11.54 13.97 14.12
C PRO A 140 -12.69 13.64 15.09
N GLY A 141 -13.09 12.36 15.14
CA GLY A 141 -14.14 11.83 16.03
C GLY A 141 -13.60 11.03 17.22
N GLY A 142 -12.34 11.27 17.61
CA GLY A 142 -11.59 10.41 18.55
C GLY A 142 -10.74 9.39 17.78
N PRO A 143 -10.86 8.08 18.01
CA PRO A 143 -10.09 7.06 17.28
C PRO A 143 -10.59 6.82 15.84
N VAL A 144 -11.70 7.46 15.44
CA VAL A 144 -12.37 7.29 14.15
C VAL A 144 -12.47 8.66 13.45
N LEU A 145 -12.26 8.70 12.14
CA LEU A 145 -12.50 9.88 11.31
C LEU A 145 -13.95 9.91 10.82
N LYS A 146 -14.65 11.01 11.08
CA LYS A 146 -16.03 11.24 10.63
C LYS A 146 -16.03 11.92 9.26
N PRO A 147 -16.44 11.24 8.18
CA PRO A 147 -16.53 11.87 6.88
C PRO A 147 -17.70 12.84 6.84
N THR A 148 -17.45 14.05 6.34
CA THR A 148 -18.48 15.07 6.13
C THR A 148 -18.37 15.58 4.70
N THR A 149 -19.39 15.28 3.90
CA THR A 149 -19.55 15.81 2.54
C THR A 149 -20.46 17.04 2.59
N THR A 150 -20.03 18.14 1.97
CA THR A 150 -20.84 19.35 1.81
C THR A 150 -20.99 19.67 0.33
N ILE A 151 -22.20 20.04 -0.06
CA ILE A 151 -22.56 20.50 -1.40
C ILE A 151 -23.17 21.89 -1.24
N ASN A 152 -22.58 22.87 -1.93
CA ASN A 152 -23.06 24.25 -1.98
C ASN A 152 -23.79 24.47 -3.31
N HIS A 153 -24.95 25.13 -3.25
CA HIS A 153 -25.62 25.70 -4.42
C HIS A 153 -25.78 27.20 -4.22
N HIS A 154 -25.33 27.99 -5.19
CA HIS A 154 -25.62 29.40 -5.28
C HIS A 154 -27.09 29.61 -5.68
N VAL A 155 -27.81 30.38 -4.87
CA VAL A 155 -29.22 30.69 -5.05
C VAL A 155 -29.43 32.20 -5.15
N THR A 156 -30.14 32.62 -6.18
CA THR A 156 -30.59 34.01 -6.36
C THR A 156 -32.09 34.03 -6.64
N ALA A 157 -32.78 35.03 -6.07
CA ALA A 157 -34.23 35.18 -6.21
C ALA A 157 -34.59 36.38 -7.10
N SER A 158 -35.57 36.20 -7.99
CA SER A 158 -36.05 37.23 -8.92
C SER A 158 -37.19 38.11 -8.34
N ALA A 159 -37.83 37.67 -7.26
CA ALA A 159 -38.95 38.37 -6.62
C ALA A 159 -38.80 38.38 -5.08
N THR A 160 -39.46 39.33 -4.42
CA THR A 160 -39.62 39.29 -2.95
C THR A 160 -40.62 38.22 -2.56
N GLY A 161 -40.35 37.50 -1.48
CA GLY A 161 -41.22 36.42 -1.02
C GLY A 161 -40.54 35.50 -0.02
N ASP A 162 -41.24 34.42 0.28
CA ASP A 162 -40.75 33.33 1.11
C ASP A 162 -40.66 32.07 0.26
N PHE A 163 -39.44 31.59 0.03
CA PHE A 163 -39.18 30.48 -0.88
C PHE A 163 -38.64 29.30 -0.10
N THR A 164 -39.29 28.14 -0.23
CA THR A 164 -38.86 26.90 0.41
C THR A 164 -38.45 25.90 -0.66
N ILE A 165 -37.24 25.36 -0.54
CA ILE A 165 -36.87 24.12 -1.22
C ILE A 165 -37.47 22.99 -0.36
N PRO A 166 -38.42 22.19 -0.87
CA PRO A 166 -39.08 21.14 -0.11
C PRO A 166 -38.12 19.99 0.20
N GLU A 167 -38.53 19.07 1.07
CA GLU A 167 -37.77 17.85 1.30
C GLU A 167 -37.70 16.97 0.04
N PHE A 168 -36.56 16.33 -0.20
CA PHE A 168 -36.35 15.42 -1.34
C PHE A 168 -35.44 14.25 -0.96
N LYS A 169 -35.43 13.19 -1.78
CA LYS A 169 -34.70 11.95 -1.47
C LYS A 169 -33.40 11.87 -2.26
N VAL A 170 -32.31 11.56 -1.57
CA VAL A 170 -30.97 11.30 -2.13
C VAL A 170 -30.52 9.88 -1.79
N LYS A 171 -29.63 9.30 -2.60
CA LYS A 171 -29.05 7.97 -2.30
C LYS A 171 -27.70 8.14 -1.60
N VAL A 172 -27.58 7.63 -0.37
CA VAL A 172 -26.35 7.62 0.43
C VAL A 172 -26.06 6.19 0.87
N TYR A 173 -24.85 5.69 0.61
CA TYR A 173 -24.47 4.27 0.82
C TYR A 173 -25.50 3.27 0.23
N GLY A 174 -26.12 3.62 -0.90
CA GLY A 174 -27.15 2.81 -1.57
C GLY A 174 -28.55 2.87 -0.95
N ARG A 175 -28.74 3.55 0.18
CA ARG A 175 -30.05 3.76 0.84
C ARG A 175 -30.64 5.12 0.45
N ASN A 176 -31.96 5.21 0.33
CA ASN A 176 -32.64 6.49 0.16
C ASN A 176 -32.72 7.21 1.51
N VAL A 177 -32.23 8.44 1.59
CA VAL A 177 -32.27 9.32 2.77
C VAL A 177 -32.94 10.64 2.38
N THR A 178 -33.72 11.23 3.27
CA THR A 178 -34.41 12.50 3.03
C THR A 178 -33.51 13.69 3.38
N VAL A 179 -33.34 14.61 2.43
CA VAL A 179 -32.80 15.96 2.67
C VAL A 179 -33.95 16.82 3.21
N PRO A 180 -33.81 17.47 4.37
CA PRO A 180 -34.89 18.29 4.93
C PRO A 180 -35.13 19.55 4.10
N SER A 181 -36.34 20.09 4.19
CA SER A 181 -36.69 21.38 3.57
C SER A 181 -35.90 22.53 4.19
N ALA A 182 -35.60 23.55 3.38
CA ALA A 182 -34.98 24.79 3.84
C ALA A 182 -35.71 26.00 3.27
N ARG A 183 -35.70 27.10 4.04
CA ARG A 183 -36.46 28.33 3.80
C ARG A 183 -35.51 29.51 3.56
N LEU A 184 -35.78 30.29 2.52
CA LEU A 184 -35.08 31.52 2.14
C LEU A 184 -36.08 32.68 2.12
N ILE A 185 -35.81 33.73 2.90
CA ILE A 185 -36.66 34.92 2.97
C ILE A 185 -36.04 36.02 2.10
N VAL A 186 -36.82 36.58 1.19
CA VAL A 186 -36.37 37.61 0.24
C VAL A 186 -37.14 38.90 0.47
N SER A 187 -36.49 39.89 1.07
CA SER A 187 -37.10 41.15 1.53
C SER A 187 -36.50 42.38 0.85
N THR A 188 -37.19 43.51 0.88
CA THR A 188 -36.68 44.79 0.35
C THR A 188 -35.56 45.39 1.20
N SER A 189 -35.50 45.03 2.49
CA SER A 189 -34.41 45.34 3.42
C SER A 189 -33.61 44.09 3.77
N SER A 190 -32.28 44.21 3.78
CA SER A 190 -31.37 43.17 4.31
C SER A 190 -31.21 43.36 5.80
N ASN A 191 -31.40 42.31 6.60
CA ASN A 191 -31.19 42.38 8.04
C ASN A 191 -29.68 42.49 8.35
N THR A 192 -29.23 43.59 8.95
CA THR A 192 -27.82 43.92 9.18
C THR A 192 -27.13 43.06 10.25
N GLY A 193 -27.87 42.18 10.94
CA GLY A 193 -27.37 41.35 12.03
C GLY A 193 -26.88 39.94 11.67
N SER A 194 -27.08 39.46 10.42
CA SER A 194 -26.53 38.15 10.02
C SER A 194 -25.02 38.25 9.78
N PRO A 195 -24.21 37.25 10.18
CA PRO A 195 -22.94 36.99 9.55
C PRO A 195 -23.10 37.02 8.03
N GLY A 196 -22.23 37.78 7.35
CA GLY A 196 -22.12 37.68 5.91
C GLY A 196 -21.58 36.31 5.55
N GLU A 197 -21.79 35.83 4.33
CA GLU A 197 -21.21 34.54 3.96
C GLU A 197 -19.68 34.65 3.82
N PRO A 198 -18.88 33.74 4.40
CA PRO A 198 -17.45 33.68 4.13
C PRO A 198 -17.25 33.19 2.69
N ARG A 199 -16.62 34.04 1.87
CA ARG A 199 -16.43 33.80 0.43
C ARG A 199 -14.96 33.88 0.04
N LEU A 200 -14.58 33.04 -0.91
CA LEU A 200 -13.28 33.10 -1.57
C LEU A 200 -13.35 34.06 -2.76
N TYR A 201 -12.24 34.73 -3.05
CA TYR A 201 -12.06 35.53 -4.25
C TYR A 201 -10.83 35.01 -5.00
N VAL A 202 -10.98 34.75 -6.30
CA VAL A 202 -9.89 34.27 -7.16
C VAL A 202 -9.40 35.43 -8.01
N GLU A 203 -8.10 35.67 -7.96
CA GLU A 203 -7.40 36.62 -8.82
C GLU A 203 -6.39 35.85 -9.66
N ILE A 204 -6.38 36.11 -10.97
CA ILE A 204 -5.46 35.50 -11.94
C ILE A 204 -4.61 36.63 -12.53
N SER A 205 -3.32 36.40 -12.76
CA SER A 205 -2.43 37.40 -13.36
C SER A 205 -2.88 37.85 -14.76
N GLU A 206 -3.45 36.94 -15.56
CA GLU A 206 -3.89 37.19 -16.93
C GLU A 206 -5.16 36.37 -17.23
N THR A 207 -6.15 36.97 -17.90
CA THR A 207 -7.41 36.29 -18.32
C THR A 207 -7.37 35.77 -19.76
N ASN A 208 -6.33 36.11 -20.52
CA ASN A 208 -6.06 35.57 -21.85
C ASN A 208 -4.70 34.87 -21.80
N ALA A 209 -4.67 33.58 -22.10
CA ALA A 209 -3.47 32.76 -21.96
C ALA A 209 -3.32 31.77 -23.12
N TYR A 210 -2.16 31.12 -23.21
CA TYR A 210 -1.93 30.01 -24.14
C TYR A 210 -1.94 28.65 -23.42
N CYS A 211 -2.27 27.59 -24.16
CA CYS A 211 -2.13 26.21 -23.66
C CYS A 211 -0.68 25.95 -23.22
N GLY A 212 -0.49 25.49 -21.99
CA GLY A 212 0.82 25.27 -21.37
C GLY A 212 1.44 26.50 -20.69
N GLN A 213 0.83 27.70 -20.80
CA GLN A 213 1.35 28.90 -20.15
C GLN A 213 1.14 28.86 -18.62
N PRO A 214 2.19 29.06 -17.80
CA PRO A 214 2.04 29.18 -16.35
C PRO A 214 1.38 30.53 -15.98
N LEU A 215 0.27 30.48 -15.24
CA LEU A 215 -0.46 31.65 -14.73
C LEU A 215 -0.39 31.69 -13.20
N LYS A 216 -0.09 32.87 -12.64
CA LYS A 216 -0.13 33.05 -11.18
C LYS A 216 -1.58 33.23 -10.76
N VAL A 217 -2.00 32.47 -9.75
CA VAL A 217 -3.33 32.53 -9.15
C VAL A 217 -3.20 32.83 -7.67
N ARG A 218 -4.02 33.75 -7.19
CA ARG A 218 -4.13 34.14 -5.79
C ARG A 218 -5.57 33.95 -5.33
N VAL A 219 -5.77 33.16 -4.29
CA VAL A 219 -7.06 32.99 -3.62
C VAL A 219 -7.04 33.79 -2.33
N LEU A 220 -8.00 34.71 -2.18
CA LEU A 220 -8.16 35.58 -1.03
C LEU A 220 -9.39 35.16 -0.23
N MET A 221 -9.26 35.14 1.10
CA MET A 221 -10.39 35.19 2.02
C MET A 221 -10.21 36.36 2.99
N PRO A 222 -10.77 37.55 2.68
CA PRO A 222 -10.73 38.71 3.55
C PRO A 222 -11.68 38.54 4.74
N ALA A 223 -11.27 39.00 5.92
CA ALA A 223 -12.17 39.26 7.03
C ALA A 223 -13.21 40.31 6.62
N THR A 224 -14.44 40.15 7.08
CA THR A 224 -15.52 41.14 6.95
C THR A 224 -15.98 41.60 8.33
N GLN A 225 -16.86 42.60 8.41
CA GLN A 225 -17.35 43.09 9.71
C GLN A 225 -18.00 41.99 10.56
N ASN A 226 -18.56 40.96 9.92
CA ASN A 226 -19.31 39.92 10.59
C ASN A 226 -18.64 38.52 10.49
N ASN A 227 -17.50 38.40 9.78
CA ASN A 227 -16.68 37.18 9.71
C ASN A 227 -15.21 37.49 10.00
N PHE A 228 -14.65 36.81 11.00
CA PHE A 228 -13.21 36.82 11.23
C PHE A 228 -12.46 36.05 10.13
N MET A 229 -11.21 36.43 9.88
CA MET A 229 -10.30 35.64 9.03
C MET A 229 -10.10 34.26 9.66
N GLN A 230 -10.24 33.21 8.87
CA GLN A 230 -9.99 31.83 9.28
C GLN A 230 -8.93 31.19 8.38
N ALA A 231 -8.25 30.19 8.92
CA ALA A 231 -7.46 29.24 8.16
C ALA A 231 -8.34 28.50 7.13
N LEU A 232 -7.73 28.18 5.99
CA LEU A 232 -8.31 27.30 4.98
C LEU A 232 -7.54 25.98 4.94
N GLN A 233 -8.28 24.88 4.79
CA GLN A 233 -7.74 23.56 4.50
C GLN A 233 -8.38 22.98 3.25
N GLN A 234 -7.68 22.03 2.62
CA GLN A 234 -8.14 21.33 1.41
C GLN A 234 -8.55 22.30 0.28
N LEU A 235 -7.82 23.41 0.14
CA LEU A 235 -8.06 24.38 -0.91
C LEU A 235 -7.80 23.72 -2.27
N GLN A 236 -8.81 23.77 -3.13
CA GLN A 236 -8.83 23.21 -4.47
C GLN A 236 -9.18 24.30 -5.46
N LEU A 237 -8.51 24.29 -6.61
CA LEU A 237 -8.91 25.08 -7.78
C LEU A 237 -9.58 24.13 -8.77
N ASN A 238 -10.86 24.39 -9.03
CA ASN A 238 -11.72 23.69 -9.95
C ASN A 238 -11.68 24.39 -11.32
N GLY A 239 -11.52 23.61 -12.39
CA GLY A 239 -11.62 24.09 -13.76
C GLY A 239 -11.20 23.00 -14.74
N ASP A 240 -11.90 22.88 -15.86
CA ASP A 240 -11.65 21.79 -16.80
C ASP A 240 -10.29 21.93 -17.50
N GLY A 241 -9.51 20.85 -17.50
CA GLY A 241 -8.23 20.80 -18.20
C GLY A 241 -7.13 21.69 -17.61
N ILE A 242 -7.17 22.04 -16.32
CA ILE A 242 -6.09 22.79 -15.65
C ILE A 242 -5.17 21.87 -14.84
N LEU A 243 -3.91 22.28 -14.69
CA LEU A 243 -2.92 21.68 -13.79
C LEU A 243 -2.54 22.67 -12.69
N LEU A 244 -2.72 22.27 -11.42
CA LEU A 244 -2.36 23.06 -10.24
C LEU A 244 -1.01 22.64 -9.65
N ASP A 245 -0.08 23.58 -9.49
CA ASP A 245 1.19 23.34 -8.80
C ASP A 245 1.07 23.58 -7.28
N GLN A 246 0.64 22.54 -6.56
CA GLN A 246 0.55 22.58 -5.10
C GLN A 246 1.93 22.62 -4.43
N SER A 247 3.01 22.20 -5.11
CA SER A 247 4.37 22.17 -4.54
C SER A 247 4.98 23.57 -4.37
N ALA A 248 4.54 24.51 -5.21
CA ALA A 248 4.95 25.91 -5.17
C ALA A 248 3.99 26.80 -4.36
N ALA A 249 2.93 26.22 -3.77
CA ALA A 249 1.90 26.97 -3.07
C ALA A 249 2.44 27.66 -1.81
N ARG A 250 2.05 28.92 -1.61
CA ARG A 250 2.43 29.74 -0.45
C ARG A 250 1.18 30.25 0.25
N GLN A 251 1.16 30.12 1.57
CA GLN A 251 0.12 30.67 2.42
C GLN A 251 0.66 31.87 3.18
N SER A 252 -0.11 32.95 3.21
CA SER A 252 0.22 34.13 3.99
C SER A 252 -1.01 34.81 4.56
N ILE A 253 -0.80 35.56 5.64
CA ILE A 253 -1.79 36.46 6.21
C ILE A 253 -1.24 37.88 6.06
N LYS A 254 -2.00 38.74 5.39
CA LYS A 254 -1.62 40.13 5.14
C LYS A 254 -2.83 41.03 5.32
N THR A 255 -2.61 42.26 5.75
CA THR A 255 -3.61 43.32 5.65
C THR A 255 -3.65 43.81 4.20
N ILE A 256 -4.82 43.75 3.56
CA ILE A 256 -5.06 44.22 2.20
C ILE A 256 -6.16 45.28 2.20
N GLU A 257 -6.18 46.15 1.21
CA GLU A 257 -7.34 46.98 0.95
C GLU A 257 -8.38 46.16 0.18
N PHE A 258 -9.54 45.92 0.79
CA PHE A 258 -10.63 45.16 0.20
C PHE A 258 -11.93 45.95 0.34
N ASN A 259 -12.64 46.17 -0.77
CA ASN A 259 -13.84 47.04 -0.84
C ASN A 259 -13.64 48.43 -0.18
N GLY A 260 -12.47 49.06 -0.42
CA GLY A 260 -12.12 50.37 0.14
C GLY A 260 -11.86 50.37 1.65
N ARG A 261 -11.60 49.20 2.25
CA ARG A 261 -11.31 49.05 3.69
C ARG A 261 -10.11 48.15 3.93
N SER A 262 -9.19 48.61 4.78
CA SER A 262 -8.06 47.81 5.25
C SER A 262 -8.56 46.62 6.08
N SER A 263 -8.36 45.41 5.56
CA SER A 263 -8.93 44.16 6.07
C SER A 263 -7.86 43.06 6.10
N LEU A 264 -7.82 42.26 7.17
CA LEU A 264 -6.92 41.12 7.26
C LEU A 264 -7.41 39.99 6.34
N ALA A 265 -6.57 39.47 5.44
CA ALA A 265 -6.93 38.38 4.54
C ALA A 265 -6.00 37.17 4.69
N PHE A 266 -6.58 35.98 4.60
CA PHE A 266 -5.83 34.77 4.24
C PHE A 266 -5.59 34.78 2.73
N ILE A 267 -4.35 34.51 2.34
CA ILE A 267 -3.89 34.57 0.95
C ILE A 267 -3.17 33.26 0.60
N TYR A 268 -3.69 32.54 -0.38
CA TYR A 268 -3.06 31.37 -0.99
C TYR A 268 -2.57 31.75 -2.39
N GLU A 269 -1.25 31.68 -2.62
CA GLU A 269 -0.61 31.97 -3.91
C GLU A 269 -0.09 30.67 -4.53
N SER A 270 -0.43 30.39 -5.79
CA SER A 270 0.03 29.20 -6.53
C SER A 270 0.11 29.50 -8.04
N THR A 271 0.49 28.50 -8.84
CA THR A 271 0.53 28.57 -10.30
C THR A 271 -0.40 27.53 -10.92
N VAL A 272 -1.27 27.98 -11.82
CA VAL A 272 -2.15 27.14 -12.64
C VAL A 272 -1.63 27.12 -14.07
N THR A 273 -1.70 25.98 -14.74
CA THR A 273 -1.33 25.84 -16.15
C THR A 273 -2.50 25.22 -16.92
N PRO A 274 -3.14 25.92 -17.87
CA PRO A 274 -4.22 25.34 -18.67
C PRO A 274 -3.63 24.41 -19.74
N LEU A 275 -4.18 23.20 -19.85
CA LEU A 275 -3.73 22.17 -20.79
C LEU A 275 -4.60 22.09 -22.05
N VAL A 276 -5.78 22.69 -22.03
CA VAL A 276 -6.80 22.64 -23.10
C VAL A 276 -7.14 24.05 -23.57
N ALA A 277 -7.33 24.22 -24.88
CA ALA A 277 -7.79 25.48 -25.48
C ALA A 277 -9.31 25.63 -25.31
N GLY A 278 -9.79 26.84 -25.02
CA GLY A 278 -11.20 27.14 -24.86
C GLY A 278 -11.48 28.23 -23.83
N ARG A 279 -12.74 28.32 -23.41
CA ARG A 279 -13.14 29.14 -22.26
C ARG A 279 -13.22 28.22 -21.05
N ILE A 280 -12.35 28.43 -20.07
CA ILE A 280 -12.31 27.69 -18.81
C ILE A 280 -12.91 28.59 -17.73
N GLU A 281 -13.85 28.07 -16.95
CA GLU A 281 -14.31 28.73 -15.72
C GLU A 281 -13.49 28.17 -14.54
N LEU A 282 -12.73 29.04 -13.89
CA LEU A 282 -11.86 28.71 -12.75
C LEU A 282 -12.53 29.18 -11.45
N SER A 283 -12.80 28.26 -10.52
CA SER A 283 -13.24 28.60 -9.17
C SER A 283 -12.33 27.95 -8.11
N ALA A 284 -12.24 28.58 -6.95
CA ALA A 284 -11.67 28.01 -5.74
C ALA A 284 -12.77 27.50 -4.81
N GLN A 285 -12.50 26.38 -4.13
CA GLN A 285 -13.25 25.88 -2.98
C GLN A 285 -12.29 25.47 -1.86
N ALA A 286 -12.68 25.62 -0.59
CA ALA A 286 -11.91 25.20 0.58
C ALA A 286 -12.82 24.95 1.79
N PHE A 287 -12.32 24.24 2.80
CA PHE A 287 -12.95 24.20 4.12
C PHE A 287 -12.29 25.22 5.05
N THR A 288 -13.10 26.01 5.76
CA THR A 288 -12.60 26.85 6.87
C THR A 288 -12.22 25.99 8.07
N THR A 289 -11.24 26.42 8.87
CA THR A 289 -10.77 25.65 10.05
C THR A 289 -10.36 26.52 11.25
N GLY A 290 -10.92 27.72 11.39
CA GLY A 290 -10.61 28.62 12.50
C GLY A 290 -9.14 29.06 12.50
N ASN A 291 -8.33 28.58 13.44
CA ASN A 291 -6.89 28.87 13.54
C ASN A 291 -5.97 27.70 13.13
N GLN A 292 -6.52 26.62 12.57
CA GLN A 292 -5.75 25.42 12.19
C GLN A 292 -5.23 25.48 10.74
N PHE A 293 -4.04 26.03 10.55
CA PHE A 293 -3.39 26.14 9.23
C PHE A 293 -2.79 24.81 8.74
N ALA A 294 -2.92 24.54 7.43
CA ALA A 294 -2.29 23.39 6.80
C ALA A 294 -0.96 23.79 6.14
N GLY A 295 0.15 23.60 6.88
CA GLY A 295 1.51 23.86 6.40
C GLY A 295 2.11 25.17 6.92
N ALA A 296 3.23 25.58 6.34
CA ALA A 296 3.93 26.80 6.73
C ALA A 296 3.19 28.05 6.23
N ILE A 297 3.02 29.04 7.11
CA ILE A 297 2.31 30.30 6.83
C ILE A 297 3.19 31.50 7.17
N THR A 298 3.20 32.51 6.29
CA THR A 298 3.90 33.78 6.52
C THR A 298 2.91 34.87 6.95
N ILE A 299 3.04 35.37 8.18
CA ILE A 299 2.24 36.48 8.68
C ILE A 299 3.02 37.79 8.46
N GLN A 300 2.41 38.77 7.78
CA GLN A 300 2.99 40.09 7.55
C GLN A 300 2.16 41.17 8.25
N GLY A 301 2.77 41.87 9.20
CA GLY A 301 2.11 42.86 10.06
C GLY A 301 1.49 42.26 11.33
N GLY A 302 0.80 43.10 12.10
CA GLY A 302 0.07 42.66 13.30
C GLY A 302 -1.23 41.97 12.92
N ALA A 303 -1.34 40.66 13.21
CA ALA A 303 -2.52 39.85 12.91
C ALA A 303 -3.02 39.14 14.18
N THR A 304 -4.22 39.52 14.64
CA THR A 304 -4.90 38.80 15.72
C THR A 304 -5.81 37.74 15.13
N ILE A 305 -5.38 36.48 15.20
CA ILE A 305 -6.16 35.32 14.75
C ILE A 305 -7.02 34.86 15.93
N GLN A 306 -8.35 34.94 15.81
CA GLN A 306 -9.23 34.45 16.87
C GLN A 306 -9.12 32.93 16.99
N GLY A 307 -8.92 32.44 18.22
CA GLY A 307 -9.05 31.02 18.53
C GLY A 307 -10.52 30.61 18.68
N GLY A 308 -10.80 29.34 18.42
CA GLY A 308 -12.14 28.77 18.56
C GLY A 308 -12.18 27.31 18.12
N MET A 309 -13.33 26.66 18.26
CA MET A 309 -13.59 25.36 17.64
C MET A 309 -13.46 25.50 16.10
N PRO A 310 -12.76 24.60 15.40
CA PRO A 310 -12.69 24.65 13.94
C PRO A 310 -14.08 24.42 13.34
N GLN A 311 -14.58 25.40 12.59
CA GLN A 311 -15.85 25.28 11.86
C GLN A 311 -15.56 24.85 10.42
N TYR A 312 -15.81 23.59 10.09
CA TYR A 312 -15.57 23.03 8.75
C TYR A 312 -16.66 23.43 7.74
N VAL A 313 -16.79 24.72 7.46
CA VAL A 313 -17.71 25.26 6.46
C VAL A 313 -17.04 25.17 5.08
N LEU A 314 -17.73 24.59 4.11
CA LEU A 314 -17.30 24.65 2.71
C LEU A 314 -17.58 26.05 2.17
N VAL A 315 -16.52 26.73 1.76
CA VAL A 315 -16.55 28.07 1.16
C VAL A 315 -15.99 28.00 -0.25
N ASP A 316 -16.58 28.78 -1.14
CA ASP A 316 -16.19 28.84 -2.55
C ASP A 316 -16.23 30.28 -3.09
N SER A 317 -15.91 30.40 -4.38
CA SER A 317 -15.74 31.66 -5.10
C SER A 317 -16.61 31.69 -6.34
N ASP A 318 -16.95 32.89 -6.80
CA ASP A 318 -17.54 33.07 -8.13
C ASP A 318 -16.50 32.72 -9.21
N PRO A 319 -16.92 32.03 -10.30
CA PRO A 319 -16.01 31.54 -11.33
C PRO A 319 -15.38 32.68 -12.14
N VAL A 320 -14.06 32.67 -12.26
CA VAL A 320 -13.29 33.57 -13.12
C VAL A 320 -13.13 32.94 -14.50
N ARG A 321 -13.47 33.71 -15.54
CA ARG A 321 -13.39 33.24 -16.94
C ARG A 321 -11.99 33.43 -17.51
N LEU A 322 -11.33 32.33 -17.81
CA LEU A 322 -10.04 32.27 -18.50
C LEU A 322 -10.26 31.91 -19.98
N THR A 323 -9.73 32.71 -20.89
CA THR A 323 -9.73 32.43 -22.34
C THR A 323 -8.37 31.87 -22.74
N VAL A 324 -8.33 30.59 -23.07
CA VAL A 324 -7.09 29.87 -23.43
C VAL A 324 -7.04 29.63 -24.93
N GLN A 325 -5.99 30.12 -25.56
CA GLN A 325 -5.71 29.96 -26.99
C GLN A 325 -4.76 28.79 -27.24
N PRO A 326 -4.88 28.06 -28.36
CA PRO A 326 -3.85 27.12 -28.78
C PRO A 326 -2.57 27.88 -29.19
N LEU A 327 -1.42 27.24 -29.07
CA LEU A 327 -0.17 27.80 -29.60
C LEU A 327 -0.24 27.94 -31.14
N PRO A 328 0.30 29.04 -31.72
CA PRO A 328 0.29 29.23 -33.17
C PRO A 328 1.20 28.22 -33.87
N ARG A 329 0.68 27.51 -34.88
CA ARG A 329 1.49 26.56 -35.67
C ARG A 329 2.46 27.24 -36.65
N ALA A 330 2.23 28.51 -36.97
CA ALA A 330 3.09 29.28 -37.86
C ALA A 330 4.23 29.93 -37.06
N GLY A 331 5.44 29.93 -37.62
CA GLY A 331 6.62 30.53 -37.00
C GLY A 331 7.30 29.67 -35.93
N THR A 332 6.87 28.41 -35.70
CA THR A 332 7.55 27.49 -34.80
C THR A 332 9.00 27.27 -35.24
N LEU A 333 9.94 27.51 -34.34
CA LEU A 333 11.38 27.42 -34.58
C LEU A 333 11.92 26.01 -34.27
N PRO A 334 13.08 25.61 -34.84
CA PRO A 334 13.78 24.40 -34.43
C PRO A 334 14.09 24.40 -32.93
N GLY A 335 14.08 23.22 -32.31
CA GLY A 335 14.34 23.05 -30.88
C GLY A 335 13.19 23.45 -29.95
N PHE A 336 12.01 23.80 -30.46
CA PHE A 336 10.83 24.04 -29.63
C PHE A 336 10.31 22.72 -29.05
N ASN A 337 10.28 22.61 -27.71
CA ASN A 337 9.89 21.42 -26.98
C ASN A 337 8.72 21.65 -25.98
N GLY A 338 7.99 22.77 -26.12
CA GLY A 338 6.90 23.15 -25.22
C GLY A 338 7.26 24.21 -24.16
N ALA A 339 8.48 24.74 -24.15
CA ALA A 339 8.86 25.84 -23.26
C ALA A 339 8.07 27.13 -23.57
N ILE A 340 7.31 27.64 -22.58
CA ILE A 340 6.48 28.84 -22.70
C ILE A 340 6.80 29.79 -21.55
N GLY A 341 7.04 31.06 -21.83
CA GLY A 341 7.44 32.08 -20.85
C GLY A 341 8.56 32.97 -21.39
N THR A 342 9.38 33.53 -20.49
CA THR A 342 10.53 34.36 -20.84
C THR A 342 11.78 33.75 -20.24
N PHE A 343 12.62 33.16 -21.08
CA PHE A 343 13.83 32.45 -20.66
C PHE A 343 15.10 33.20 -21.07
N THR A 344 16.09 33.20 -20.17
CA THR A 344 17.46 33.61 -20.46
C THR A 344 18.42 32.47 -20.10
N LEU A 345 19.59 32.48 -20.75
CA LEU A 345 20.62 31.46 -20.60
C LEU A 345 21.89 32.12 -20.03
N ASP A 346 22.41 31.58 -18.94
CA ASP A 346 23.70 32.00 -18.39
C ASP A 346 24.87 31.48 -19.24
N THR A 347 26.05 32.07 -19.06
CA THR A 347 27.30 31.58 -19.67
C THR A 347 27.49 30.08 -19.41
N THR A 348 27.43 29.29 -20.48
CA THR A 348 27.67 27.85 -20.48
C THR A 348 29.07 27.51 -20.00
N GLN A 349 29.19 26.51 -19.13
CA GLN A 349 30.47 26.10 -18.53
C GLN A 349 30.81 24.66 -18.90
N LEU A 350 32.09 24.40 -19.18
CA LEU A 350 32.61 23.04 -19.32
C LEU A 350 33.28 22.60 -18.03
N SER A 351 33.17 21.31 -17.68
CA SER A 351 33.94 20.75 -16.56
C SER A 351 35.45 20.81 -16.80
N THR A 352 35.88 20.68 -18.07
CA THR A 352 37.27 20.75 -18.48
C THR A 352 37.35 21.25 -19.93
N ASN A 353 38.26 22.19 -20.22
CA ASN A 353 38.48 22.71 -21.58
C ASN A 353 39.45 21.84 -22.41
N ARG A 354 40.00 20.77 -21.83
CA ARG A 354 40.99 19.84 -22.41
C ARG A 354 40.58 18.41 -22.16
N VAL A 355 40.39 17.63 -23.21
CA VAL A 355 39.72 16.31 -23.18
C VAL A 355 40.37 15.41 -24.24
N ARG A 356 40.50 14.10 -24.05
CA ARG A 356 40.99 13.19 -25.10
C ARG A 356 39.84 12.62 -25.91
N VAL A 357 40.11 12.15 -27.13
CA VAL A 357 39.12 11.38 -27.91
C VAL A 357 38.63 10.17 -27.09
N GLY A 358 37.31 10.03 -26.95
CA GLY A 358 36.68 9.00 -26.12
C GLY A 358 36.42 9.39 -24.65
N ASP A 359 37.04 10.46 -24.12
CA ASP A 359 36.75 10.94 -22.77
C ASP A 359 35.38 11.65 -22.72
N ALA A 360 34.72 11.60 -21.57
CA ALA A 360 33.45 12.28 -21.31
C ALA A 360 33.67 13.66 -20.65
N VAL A 361 33.02 14.69 -21.17
CA VAL A 361 33.01 16.05 -20.62
C VAL A 361 31.59 16.50 -20.30
N LYS A 362 31.41 17.21 -19.18
CA LYS A 362 30.11 17.80 -18.82
C LYS A 362 30.03 19.24 -19.34
N LEU A 363 28.98 19.53 -20.11
CA LEU A 363 28.54 20.88 -20.43
C LEU A 363 27.40 21.26 -19.48
N LEU A 364 27.64 22.25 -18.62
CA LEU A 364 26.69 22.82 -17.68
C LEU A 364 25.98 24.01 -18.33
N VAL A 365 24.65 23.96 -18.33
CA VAL A 365 23.78 24.98 -18.92
C VAL A 365 22.74 25.39 -17.88
N THR A 366 22.80 26.66 -17.46
CA THR A 366 21.84 27.22 -16.49
C THR A 366 20.82 28.08 -17.21
N PHE A 367 19.55 27.69 -17.13
CA PHE A 367 18.43 28.48 -17.60
C PHE A 367 17.87 29.30 -16.45
N ARG A 368 17.45 30.54 -16.74
CA ARG A 368 16.72 31.42 -15.81
C ARG A 368 15.36 31.80 -16.42
N THR A 369 14.36 31.98 -15.57
CA THR A 369 13.03 32.45 -15.95
C THR A 369 12.39 33.31 -14.85
N GLU A 370 11.52 34.23 -15.24
CA GLU A 370 10.58 34.86 -14.31
C GLU A 370 9.47 33.87 -13.94
N GLY A 371 9.31 33.55 -12.65
CA GLY A 371 8.31 32.57 -12.21
C GLY A 371 8.88 31.15 -12.03
N GLU A 372 8.06 30.12 -12.24
CA GLU A 372 8.37 28.72 -11.90
C GLU A 372 9.12 28.00 -13.03
N ILE A 373 10.24 27.35 -12.71
CA ILE A 373 11.13 26.68 -13.69
C ILE A 373 10.99 25.15 -13.72
N LYS A 374 10.34 24.53 -12.72
CA LYS A 374 10.18 23.05 -12.63
C LYS A 374 9.58 22.38 -13.88
N ARG A 375 8.83 23.12 -14.70
CA ARG A 375 8.21 22.64 -15.95
C ARG A 375 9.06 22.85 -17.20
N LEU A 376 10.24 23.44 -17.08
CA LEU A 376 11.20 23.51 -18.19
C LEU A 376 11.71 22.10 -18.51
N ILE A 377 11.44 21.64 -19.73
CA ILE A 377 12.11 20.48 -20.30
C ILE A 377 13.37 21.00 -20.99
N ALA A 378 14.53 20.50 -20.62
CA ALA A 378 15.77 20.86 -21.29
C ALA A 378 15.76 20.39 -22.76
N PRO A 379 16.35 21.14 -23.71
CA PRO A 379 16.35 20.76 -25.12
C PRO A 379 17.02 19.39 -25.33
N PRO A 380 16.43 18.49 -26.14
CA PRO A 380 17.07 17.23 -26.47
C PRO A 380 18.35 17.51 -27.28
N PRO A 381 19.41 16.71 -27.10
CA PRO A 381 20.65 16.96 -27.81
C PRO A 381 20.53 16.67 -29.32
N PRO A 382 21.18 17.48 -30.18
CA PRO A 382 21.20 17.26 -31.62
C PRO A 382 22.01 16.00 -31.97
N GLY A 383 21.50 15.19 -32.89
CA GLY A 383 22.23 14.03 -33.44
C GLY A 383 23.37 14.48 -34.35
N MET A 384 24.59 13.97 -34.10
CA MET A 384 25.80 14.34 -34.83
C MET A 384 26.77 13.16 -34.97
N THR A 385 27.51 13.13 -36.07
CA THR A 385 28.40 12.00 -36.44
C THR A 385 29.71 11.98 -35.63
N ASN A 386 30.12 13.14 -35.11
CA ASN A 386 31.39 13.42 -34.43
C ASN A 386 31.26 13.50 -32.90
N TRP A 387 30.04 13.58 -32.38
CA TRP A 387 29.73 13.74 -30.96
C TRP A 387 28.65 12.76 -30.53
N GLN A 388 28.94 11.97 -29.49
CA GLN A 388 27.91 11.24 -28.76
C GLN A 388 27.48 12.09 -27.57
N ILE A 389 26.20 12.48 -27.53
CA ILE A 389 25.63 13.34 -26.49
C ILE A 389 24.53 12.59 -25.76
N PHE A 390 24.61 12.56 -24.43
CA PHE A 390 23.56 11.97 -23.60
C PHE A 390 22.46 12.99 -23.27
N PRO A 391 21.22 12.54 -23.00
CA PRO A 391 20.15 13.40 -22.52
C PRO A 391 20.57 14.18 -21.26
N PRO A 392 20.14 15.44 -21.11
CA PRO A 392 20.51 16.26 -19.96
C PRO A 392 19.96 15.71 -18.65
N LEU A 393 20.78 15.77 -17.59
CA LEU A 393 20.34 15.55 -16.20
C LEU A 393 20.31 16.89 -15.44
N PRO A 394 19.30 17.14 -14.58
CA PRO A 394 19.32 18.31 -13.70
C PRO A 394 20.40 18.15 -12.61
N GLU A 395 21.26 19.16 -12.46
CA GLU A 395 22.24 19.20 -11.37
C GLU A 395 21.60 19.93 -10.18
N GLY A 396 21.10 19.16 -9.22
CA GLY A 396 20.39 19.68 -8.05
C GLY A 396 18.97 20.19 -8.35
N GLY A 397 18.34 20.78 -7.33
CA GLY A 397 17.00 21.36 -7.42
C GLY A 397 16.99 22.80 -7.93
N PRO A 398 15.80 23.34 -8.29
CA PRO A 398 15.67 24.70 -8.78
C PRO A 398 16.02 25.71 -7.69
N THR A 399 16.84 26.69 -8.05
CA THR A 399 17.25 27.78 -7.15
C THR A 399 16.33 28.98 -7.33
N LEU A 400 16.00 29.65 -6.23
CA LEU A 400 15.14 30.83 -6.21
C LEU A 400 15.94 32.06 -5.79
N SER A 401 15.94 33.08 -6.65
CA SER A 401 16.53 34.39 -6.36
C SER A 401 15.42 35.44 -6.32
N ALA A 402 15.19 36.02 -5.15
CA ALA A 402 14.26 37.13 -4.99
C ALA A 402 15.03 38.46 -5.05
N THR A 403 14.67 39.31 -6.00
CA THR A 403 14.96 40.75 -5.96
C THR A 403 13.74 41.51 -5.45
N THR A 404 13.90 42.79 -5.12
CA THR A 404 12.85 43.64 -4.50
C THR A 404 11.52 43.61 -5.25
N ASN A 405 11.55 43.42 -6.58
CA ASN A 405 10.36 43.46 -7.44
C ASN A 405 10.09 42.16 -8.23
N SER A 406 10.97 41.14 -8.19
CA SER A 406 10.77 39.89 -8.95
C SER A 406 11.38 38.65 -8.30
N ILE A 407 10.76 37.50 -8.56
CA ILE A 407 11.31 36.18 -8.23
C ILE A 407 11.76 35.52 -9.53
N THR A 408 13.07 35.35 -9.66
CA THR A 408 13.71 34.63 -10.76
C THR A 408 14.06 33.23 -10.27
N SER A 409 13.68 32.21 -11.04
CA SER A 409 14.07 30.82 -10.77
C SER A 409 15.15 30.40 -11.77
N SER A 410 16.11 29.58 -11.33
CA SER A 410 17.12 29.01 -12.22
C SER A 410 17.36 27.51 -11.98
N GLN A 411 17.64 26.79 -13.06
CA GLN A 411 17.89 25.36 -13.05
C GLN A 411 19.07 25.05 -13.97
N THR A 412 20.05 24.35 -13.43
CA THR A 412 21.22 23.87 -14.17
C THR A 412 20.94 22.47 -14.69
N TYR A 413 21.29 22.23 -15.96
CA TYR A 413 21.32 20.91 -16.59
C TYR A 413 22.73 20.60 -17.08
N SER A 414 23.05 19.31 -17.07
CA SER A 414 24.36 18.76 -17.38
C SER A 414 24.25 17.78 -18.53
N TYR A 415 24.88 18.12 -19.65
CA TYR A 415 24.97 17.29 -20.84
C TYR A 415 26.32 16.59 -20.82
N THR A 416 26.32 15.26 -20.82
CA THR A 416 27.54 14.48 -21.03
C THR A 416 27.82 14.39 -22.52
N LEU A 417 28.94 14.98 -22.95
CA LEU A 417 29.44 14.96 -24.33
C LEU A 417 30.65 14.03 -24.42
N ILE A 418 30.71 13.18 -25.44
CA ILE A 418 31.87 12.36 -25.79
C ILE A 418 32.28 12.68 -27.22
N ALA A 419 33.54 13.06 -27.41
CA ALA A 419 34.10 13.33 -28.73
C ALA A 419 34.59 12.04 -29.39
N LEU A 420 34.14 11.79 -30.62
CA LEU A 420 34.50 10.60 -31.41
C LEU A 420 35.70 10.83 -32.34
N THR A 421 36.07 12.09 -32.56
CA THR A 421 37.16 12.54 -33.46
C THR A 421 37.94 13.69 -32.84
N ASN A 422 39.25 13.77 -33.13
CA ASN A 422 40.15 14.84 -32.66
C ASN A 422 40.02 16.16 -33.45
N ASP A 423 39.31 16.19 -34.57
CA ASP A 423 39.24 17.38 -35.45
C ASP A 423 38.27 18.48 -34.94
N MET A 424 37.73 18.37 -33.72
CA MET A 424 36.74 19.30 -33.19
C MET A 424 37.35 20.29 -32.20
N VAL A 425 37.09 21.58 -32.41
CA VAL A 425 37.64 22.71 -31.63
C VAL A 425 36.57 23.37 -30.72
N ALA A 426 35.31 22.95 -30.85
CA ALA A 426 34.19 23.47 -30.07
C ALA A 426 33.11 22.40 -29.83
N THR A 427 32.34 22.56 -28.76
CA THR A 427 31.12 21.80 -28.53
C THR A 427 30.03 22.15 -29.55
N PRO A 428 29.10 21.24 -29.85
CA PRO A 428 28.00 21.53 -30.73
C PRO A 428 27.01 22.52 -30.12
N ALA A 429 26.50 23.45 -30.92
CA ALA A 429 25.37 24.29 -30.54
C ALA A 429 24.09 23.43 -30.44
N ILE A 430 23.37 23.55 -29.32
CA ILE A 430 22.15 22.77 -29.07
C ILE A 430 20.94 23.68 -29.34
N PRO A 431 20.14 23.41 -30.38
CA PRO A 431 19.03 24.28 -30.75
C PRO A 431 17.94 24.22 -29.68
N PHE A 432 17.53 25.40 -29.21
CA PHE A 432 16.44 25.56 -28.25
C PHE A 432 15.65 26.81 -28.63
N SER A 433 14.33 26.71 -28.53
CA SER A 433 13.44 27.84 -28.70
C SER A 433 12.23 27.71 -27.78
N TYR A 434 11.70 28.85 -27.39
CA TYR A 434 10.55 28.97 -26.51
C TYR A 434 9.50 29.90 -27.12
N PHE A 435 8.26 29.83 -26.63
CA PHE A 435 7.20 30.75 -27.00
C PHE A 435 7.06 31.85 -25.95
N ASP A 436 7.24 33.11 -26.34
CA ASP A 436 7.01 34.27 -25.48
C ASP A 436 5.53 34.68 -25.57
N PRO A 437 4.72 34.51 -24.51
CA PRO A 437 3.30 34.87 -24.54
C PRO A 437 3.03 36.38 -24.57
N ARG A 438 3.99 37.22 -24.14
CA ARG A 438 3.88 38.69 -24.18
C ARG A 438 4.10 39.20 -25.61
N GLN A 439 5.12 38.66 -26.30
CA GLN A 439 5.41 39.00 -27.70
C GLN A 439 4.54 38.22 -28.71
N LYS A 440 3.97 37.09 -28.28
CA LYS A 440 3.17 36.14 -29.10
C LYS A 440 3.98 35.49 -30.23
N THR A 441 5.28 35.33 -30.02
CA THR A 441 6.25 34.85 -31.02
C THR A 441 7.16 33.76 -30.44
N TYR A 442 7.72 32.94 -31.33
CA TYR A 442 8.78 32.01 -30.97
C TYR A 442 10.13 32.73 -30.97
N VAL A 443 10.89 32.53 -29.90
CA VAL A 443 12.21 33.13 -29.69
C VAL A 443 13.28 32.03 -29.72
N ASN A 444 14.34 32.26 -30.50
CA ASN A 444 15.50 31.37 -30.54
C ASN A 444 16.41 31.64 -29.33
N LEU A 445 16.69 30.61 -28.52
CA LEU A 445 17.63 30.64 -27.40
C LEU A 445 18.59 29.44 -27.49
N THR A 446 19.13 29.22 -28.70
CA THR A 446 20.13 28.17 -28.96
C THR A 446 21.31 28.26 -27.99
N ILE A 447 21.65 27.13 -27.38
CA ILE A 447 22.80 27.01 -26.47
C ILE A 447 24.07 27.20 -27.31
N PRO A 448 24.95 28.17 -26.98
CA PRO A 448 26.12 28.48 -27.80
C PRO A 448 27.19 27.38 -27.72
N SER A 449 27.96 27.25 -28.81
CA SER A 449 29.17 26.44 -28.83
C SER A 449 30.24 27.01 -27.89
N VAL A 450 30.91 26.14 -27.15
CA VAL A 450 32.02 26.46 -26.24
C VAL A 450 33.30 25.86 -26.79
N ALA A 451 34.40 26.62 -26.83
CA ALA A 451 35.68 26.13 -27.30
C ALA A 451 36.22 25.00 -26.41
N ILE A 452 36.76 23.94 -27.02
CA ILE A 452 37.32 22.78 -26.33
C ILE A 452 38.52 22.23 -27.12
N GLU A 453 39.61 21.94 -26.42
CA GLU A 453 40.85 21.41 -26.99
C GLU A 453 40.84 19.88 -26.86
N ILE A 454 40.69 19.18 -28.00
CA ILE A 454 40.64 17.72 -28.03
C ILE A 454 42.02 17.17 -28.36
N LEU A 455 42.64 16.55 -27.36
CA LEU A 455 43.93 15.90 -27.51
C LEU A 455 43.75 14.53 -28.17
N ALA A 456 44.70 14.18 -29.05
CA ALA A 456 44.80 12.81 -29.55
C ALA A 456 45.04 11.86 -28.37
N GLY A 457 44.02 11.08 -28.01
CA GLY A 457 44.18 9.99 -27.06
C GLY A 457 45.00 8.87 -27.67
N ALA A 458 45.73 8.12 -26.83
CA ALA A 458 46.12 6.77 -27.22
C ALA A 458 44.81 5.99 -27.42
N ALA A 459 44.47 5.70 -28.68
CA ALA A 459 43.18 5.14 -29.01
C ALA A 459 42.99 3.80 -28.29
N THR A 460 42.07 3.76 -27.33
CA THR A 460 41.60 2.50 -26.78
C THR A 460 40.95 1.71 -27.91
N ALA A 461 41.19 0.39 -27.94
CA ALA A 461 40.69 -0.47 -29.01
C ALA A 461 39.16 -0.38 -29.20
N GLU A 462 38.44 -0.01 -28.13
CA GLU A 462 37.00 0.26 -28.11
C GLU A 462 36.61 1.48 -28.97
N ALA A 463 37.35 2.60 -28.90
CA ALA A 463 37.07 3.78 -29.73
C ALA A 463 37.33 3.49 -31.23
N GLN A 464 38.37 2.70 -31.53
CA GLN A 464 38.62 2.24 -32.91
C GLN A 464 37.55 1.25 -33.39
N ALA A 465 37.05 0.35 -32.54
CA ALA A 465 35.95 -0.56 -32.86
C ALA A 465 34.62 0.19 -33.10
N ILE A 466 34.36 1.27 -32.36
CA ILE A 466 33.18 2.13 -32.56
C ILE A 466 33.30 2.94 -33.86
N ALA A 467 34.47 3.51 -34.16
CA ALA A 467 34.72 4.19 -35.43
C ALA A 467 34.64 3.24 -36.64
N GLN A 468 35.16 2.02 -36.52
CA GLN A 468 35.09 1.00 -37.57
C GLN A 468 33.66 0.46 -37.78
N SER A 469 32.85 0.31 -36.73
CA SER A 469 31.44 -0.08 -36.87
C SER A 469 30.57 1.03 -37.45
N ALA A 470 30.84 2.30 -37.12
CA ALA A 470 30.21 3.45 -37.77
C ALA A 470 30.60 3.58 -39.26
N ALA A 471 31.84 3.24 -39.63
CA ALA A 471 32.27 3.18 -41.03
C ALA A 471 31.66 1.97 -41.78
N ALA A 472 31.59 0.80 -41.13
CA ALA A 472 30.97 -0.40 -41.69
C ALA A 472 29.48 -0.22 -41.98
N ALA A 473 28.77 0.62 -41.22
CA ALA A 473 27.36 0.97 -41.47
C ALA A 473 27.11 1.71 -42.80
N LYS A 474 28.17 2.18 -43.51
CA LYS A 474 28.08 2.70 -44.88
C LYS A 474 28.36 1.64 -45.96
N GLY A 475 28.85 0.46 -45.60
CA GLY A 475 28.93 -0.68 -46.49
C GLY A 475 27.57 -1.36 -46.59
N GLY A 476 26.92 -1.29 -47.75
CA GLY A 476 25.61 -1.90 -48.02
C GLY A 476 25.61 -3.43 -48.10
N GLU A 477 26.43 -4.12 -47.31
CA GLU A 477 26.49 -5.56 -47.26
C GLU A 477 25.58 -6.09 -46.15
N ARG A 478 24.47 -6.73 -46.55
CA ARG A 478 23.57 -7.43 -45.63
C ARG A 478 24.39 -8.40 -44.78
N LEU A 479 24.46 -8.15 -43.47
CA LEU A 479 24.98 -9.09 -42.48
C LEU A 479 24.26 -10.43 -42.64
N LYS A 480 24.90 -11.38 -43.32
CA LYS A 480 24.46 -12.78 -43.34
C LYS A 480 24.70 -13.31 -41.94
N LEU A 481 23.61 -13.49 -41.20
CA LEU A 481 23.61 -14.21 -39.93
C LEU A 481 24.41 -15.51 -40.10
N SER A 482 25.48 -15.68 -39.33
CA SER A 482 26.16 -16.95 -39.22
C SER A 482 25.13 -18.00 -38.79
N GLY A 483 25.06 -19.10 -39.54
CA GLY A 483 24.03 -20.12 -39.33
C GLY A 483 24.02 -20.61 -37.88
N LEU A 484 22.82 -20.81 -37.33
CA LEU A 484 22.61 -21.39 -36.02
C LEU A 484 23.42 -22.69 -35.87
N ALA A 485 24.05 -22.89 -34.72
CA ALA A 485 24.80 -24.11 -34.46
C ALA A 485 23.87 -25.33 -34.57
N ASN A 486 24.20 -26.26 -35.47
CA ASN A 486 23.39 -27.45 -35.79
C ASN A 486 23.20 -28.42 -34.60
N THR A 487 23.94 -28.23 -33.51
CA THR A 487 23.76 -28.95 -32.25
C THR A 487 23.51 -27.96 -31.12
N PRO A 488 22.38 -28.07 -30.39
CA PRO A 488 22.21 -27.27 -29.19
C PRO A 488 23.31 -27.67 -28.18
N GLY A 489 23.97 -26.67 -27.61
CA GLY A 489 24.87 -26.88 -26.48
C GLY A 489 24.12 -27.44 -25.26
N ARG A 490 24.83 -27.67 -24.16
CA ARG A 490 24.28 -28.26 -22.91
C ARG A 490 23.39 -27.28 -22.12
N ALA A 491 22.55 -26.51 -22.81
CA ALA A 491 21.53 -25.64 -22.25
C ALA A 491 20.23 -26.44 -22.03
N ALA A 492 19.57 -26.20 -20.89
CA ALA A 492 18.26 -26.76 -20.64
C ALA A 492 17.25 -26.25 -21.70
N SER A 493 16.35 -27.13 -22.13
CA SER A 493 15.31 -26.87 -23.13
C SER A 493 14.69 -25.48 -23.02
N LEU A 494 14.66 -24.74 -24.13
CA LEU A 494 13.97 -23.44 -24.28
C LEU A 494 12.43 -23.53 -24.24
N SER A 495 11.88 -24.71 -23.89
CA SER A 495 10.46 -24.87 -23.56
C SER A 495 10.06 -23.94 -22.40
N PRO A 496 9.06 -23.06 -22.57
CA PRO A 496 8.63 -22.14 -21.51
C PRO A 496 8.23 -22.90 -20.24
N LEU A 497 8.65 -22.43 -19.06
CA LEU A 497 8.44 -23.14 -17.78
C LEU A 497 6.96 -23.48 -17.51
N GLN A 498 6.03 -22.67 -18.00
CA GLN A 498 4.58 -22.88 -17.88
C GLN A 498 4.08 -24.22 -18.48
N PHE A 499 4.79 -24.81 -19.45
CA PHE A 499 4.45 -26.11 -20.03
C PHE A 499 5.08 -27.30 -19.27
N ASN A 500 5.97 -27.03 -18.30
CA ASN A 500 6.55 -28.07 -17.47
C ASN A 500 5.59 -28.40 -16.32
N SER A 501 5.02 -29.62 -16.34
CA SER A 501 4.12 -30.11 -15.29
C SER A 501 4.67 -29.91 -13.86
N ARG A 502 5.99 -30.02 -13.67
CA ARG A 502 6.65 -29.80 -12.36
C ARG A 502 6.50 -28.35 -11.85
N PHE A 503 6.49 -27.37 -12.74
CA PHE A 503 6.31 -25.96 -12.40
C PHE A 503 4.87 -25.68 -11.95
N LEU A 504 3.87 -26.24 -12.65
CA LEU A 504 2.47 -26.15 -12.28
C LEU A 504 2.19 -26.76 -10.89
N TRP A 505 2.77 -27.94 -10.59
CA TRP A 505 2.70 -28.53 -9.25
C TRP A 505 3.44 -27.71 -8.19
N GLY A 506 4.56 -27.08 -8.53
CA GLY A 506 5.29 -26.16 -7.65
C GLY A 506 4.43 -24.97 -7.20
N GLN A 507 3.58 -24.44 -8.08
CA GLN A 507 2.70 -23.30 -7.78
C GLN A 507 1.58 -23.64 -6.78
N LEU A 508 1.25 -24.92 -6.58
CA LEU A 508 0.25 -25.36 -5.60
C LEU A 508 0.80 -25.45 -4.17
N VAL A 509 2.12 -25.56 -3.99
CA VAL A 509 2.79 -25.64 -2.68
C VAL A 509 2.42 -24.48 -1.73
N PRO A 510 2.48 -23.19 -2.12
CA PRO A 510 2.09 -22.09 -1.21
C PRO A 510 0.59 -22.12 -0.83
N ILE A 511 -0.28 -22.57 -1.74
CA ILE A 511 -1.73 -22.71 -1.46
C ILE A 511 -1.98 -23.82 -0.43
N LEU A 512 -1.31 -24.97 -0.60
CA LEU A 512 -1.35 -26.07 0.37
C LEU A 512 -0.76 -25.67 1.73
N GLY A 513 0.32 -24.89 1.75
CA GLY A 513 0.90 -24.35 2.98
C GLY A 513 -0.07 -23.40 3.71
N PHE A 514 -0.68 -22.46 3.00
CA PHE A 514 -1.64 -21.50 3.58
C PHE A 514 -2.91 -22.21 4.10
N THR A 515 -3.49 -23.12 3.33
CA THR A 515 -4.65 -23.90 3.78
C THR A 515 -4.31 -24.78 4.99
N GLY A 516 -3.13 -25.41 5.03
CA GLY A 516 -2.65 -26.16 6.20
C GLY A 516 -2.56 -25.29 7.46
N LEU A 517 -1.98 -24.08 7.35
CA LEU A 517 -1.91 -23.11 8.44
C LEU A 517 -3.30 -22.64 8.89
N TRP A 518 -4.21 -22.35 7.96
CA TRP A 518 -5.57 -21.92 8.28
C TRP A 518 -6.40 -23.03 8.95
N LEU A 519 -6.30 -24.28 8.49
CA LEU A 519 -6.91 -25.43 9.17
C LEU A 519 -6.30 -25.65 10.56
N TRP A 520 -5.00 -25.45 10.73
CA TRP A 520 -4.33 -25.56 12.03
C TRP A 520 -4.79 -24.48 13.02
N ASP A 521 -4.82 -23.21 12.62
CA ASP A 521 -5.31 -22.11 13.46
C ASP A 521 -6.79 -22.27 13.80
N ARG A 522 -7.65 -22.60 12.81
CA ARG A 522 -9.07 -22.90 13.04
C ARG A 522 -9.25 -24.05 14.04
N ARG A 523 -8.43 -25.10 13.95
CA ARG A 523 -8.45 -26.24 14.86
C ARG A 523 -7.92 -25.89 16.25
N ARG A 524 -6.91 -25.02 16.34
CA ARG A 524 -6.38 -24.49 17.60
C ARG A 524 -7.44 -23.70 18.36
N ARG A 525 -8.06 -22.70 17.71
CA ARG A 525 -9.13 -21.87 18.31
C ARG A 525 -10.31 -22.71 18.78
N HIS A 526 -10.67 -23.76 18.03
CA HIS A 526 -11.73 -24.68 18.45
C HIS A 526 -11.37 -25.46 19.73
N TYR A 527 -10.11 -25.84 19.94
CA TYR A 527 -9.69 -26.46 21.20
C TYR A 527 -9.48 -25.46 22.36
N GLU A 528 -9.18 -24.20 22.06
CA GLU A 528 -9.14 -23.13 23.07
C GLU A 528 -10.55 -22.80 23.59
N MET A 529 -11.59 -22.93 22.76
CA MET A 529 -13.00 -22.75 23.16
C MET A 529 -13.58 -23.95 23.93
N TYR A 530 -13.05 -25.17 23.73
CA TYR A 530 -13.53 -26.41 24.37
C TYR A 530 -12.37 -27.21 25.01
N PRO A 531 -11.74 -26.71 26.09
CA PRO A 531 -10.59 -27.37 26.72
C PRO A 531 -10.94 -28.75 27.30
N GLU A 532 -12.19 -28.94 27.74
CA GLU A 532 -12.73 -30.22 28.23
C GLU A 532 -12.53 -31.39 27.25
N LEU A 533 -12.65 -31.14 25.94
CA LEU A 533 -12.47 -32.17 24.90
C LEU A 533 -11.01 -32.66 24.83
N LEU A 534 -10.04 -31.83 25.19
CA LEU A 534 -8.64 -32.23 25.29
C LEU A 534 -8.39 -33.01 26.60
N VAL A 535 -9.03 -32.64 27.70
CA VAL A 535 -8.92 -33.33 28.99
C VAL A 535 -9.50 -34.75 28.88
N ARG A 536 -10.73 -34.92 28.38
CA ARG A 536 -11.35 -36.25 28.14
C ARG A 536 -10.49 -37.12 27.22
N LYS A 537 -9.95 -36.57 26.12
CA LYS A 537 -9.06 -37.31 25.20
C LYS A 537 -7.72 -37.69 25.81
N ARG A 538 -7.17 -36.90 26.74
CA ARG A 538 -5.95 -37.26 27.50
C ARG A 538 -6.26 -38.36 28.52
N ALA A 539 -7.34 -38.23 29.28
CA ALA A 539 -7.80 -39.23 30.24
C ALA A 539 -8.06 -40.59 29.57
N ARG A 540 -8.79 -40.63 28.45
CA ARG A 540 -9.01 -41.85 27.67
C ARG A 540 -7.70 -42.52 27.24
N ARG A 541 -6.74 -41.75 26.72
CA ARG A 541 -5.41 -42.28 26.34
C ARG A 541 -4.61 -42.79 27.55
N ALA A 542 -4.75 -42.15 28.72
CA ALA A 542 -4.09 -42.58 29.94
C ALA A 542 -4.76 -43.85 30.52
N LEU A 543 -6.09 -43.93 30.53
CA LEU A 543 -6.87 -45.11 30.93
C LEU A 543 -6.54 -46.32 30.05
N CYS A 544 -6.42 -46.16 28.72
CA CYS A 544 -5.97 -47.24 27.84
C CYS A 544 -4.54 -47.73 28.19
N ARG A 545 -3.63 -46.85 28.63
CA ARG A 545 -2.28 -47.24 29.08
C ARG A 545 -2.34 -47.99 30.41
N GLN A 546 -3.12 -47.49 31.38
CA GLN A 546 -3.30 -48.18 32.66
C GLN A 546 -3.94 -49.56 32.48
N ARG A 547 -4.91 -49.71 31.57
CA ARG A 547 -5.51 -51.03 31.27
C ARG A 547 -4.49 -52.05 30.74
N VAL A 548 -3.49 -51.61 29.97
CA VAL A 548 -2.38 -52.48 29.52
C VAL A 548 -1.49 -52.90 30.70
N GLU A 549 -1.10 -51.98 31.59
CA GLU A 549 -0.30 -52.33 32.77
C GLU A 549 -1.10 -53.11 33.83
N LEU A 550 -2.42 -52.90 33.96
CA LEU A 550 -3.33 -53.68 34.79
C LEU A 550 -3.38 -55.14 34.34
N ASN A 551 -3.62 -55.36 33.04
CA ASN A 551 -3.64 -56.69 32.42
C ASN A 551 -2.28 -57.40 32.55
N LYS A 552 -1.19 -56.64 32.52
CA LYS A 552 0.17 -57.15 32.74
C LYS A 552 0.40 -57.53 34.21
N ALA A 553 -0.02 -56.70 35.17
CA ALA A 553 0.06 -57.00 36.60
C ALA A 553 -0.74 -58.25 36.98
N ALA A 554 -1.96 -58.39 36.43
CA ALA A 554 -2.80 -59.58 36.57
C ALA A 554 -2.09 -60.84 36.02
N ARG A 555 -1.52 -60.76 34.80
CA ARG A 555 -0.76 -61.87 34.19
C ARG A 555 0.50 -62.25 34.95
N THR A 556 1.17 -61.30 35.61
CA THR A 556 2.33 -61.58 36.48
C THR A 556 1.93 -61.95 37.91
N ASN A 557 0.63 -62.13 38.19
CA ASN A 557 0.08 -62.48 39.50
C ASN A 557 0.50 -61.53 40.65
N ASN A 558 0.79 -60.26 40.33
CA ASN A 558 1.29 -59.26 41.28
C ASN A 558 0.12 -58.42 41.80
N ALA A 559 -0.48 -58.91 42.89
CA ALA A 559 -1.73 -58.38 43.42
C ALA A 559 -1.60 -56.95 43.97
N ALA A 560 -0.50 -56.62 44.64
CA ALA A 560 -0.26 -55.26 45.17
C ALA A 560 -0.20 -54.21 44.04
N ARG A 561 0.57 -54.50 42.98
CA ARG A 561 0.68 -53.62 41.80
C ARG A 561 -0.63 -53.56 41.00
N PHE A 562 -1.42 -54.64 41.00
CA PHE A 562 -2.74 -54.67 40.37
C PHE A 562 -3.72 -53.71 41.06
N VAL A 563 -3.78 -53.70 42.40
CA VAL A 563 -4.65 -52.78 43.16
C VAL A 563 -4.25 -51.32 42.98
N GLU A 564 -2.94 -51.02 43.04
CA GLU A 564 -2.41 -49.68 42.78
C GLU A 564 -2.81 -49.15 41.39
N ILE A 565 -2.63 -49.97 40.35
CA ILE A 565 -3.01 -49.60 38.98
C ILE A 565 -4.53 -49.49 38.85
N ALA A 566 -5.32 -50.38 39.49
CA ALA A 566 -6.78 -50.35 39.46
C ALA A 566 -7.34 -49.04 40.01
N VAL A 567 -6.86 -48.58 41.18
CA VAL A 567 -7.24 -47.29 41.77
C VAL A 567 -6.85 -46.15 40.83
N SER A 568 -5.60 -46.13 40.33
CA SER A 568 -5.15 -45.09 39.40
C SER A 568 -5.96 -45.04 38.10
N ALA A 569 -6.43 -46.19 37.60
CA ALA A 569 -7.22 -46.29 36.38
C ALA A 569 -8.64 -45.73 36.58
N MET A 570 -9.28 -46.04 37.72
CA MET A 570 -10.57 -45.47 38.09
C MET A 570 -10.47 -43.95 38.32
N GLN A 571 -9.46 -43.50 39.06
CA GLN A 571 -9.16 -42.08 39.26
C GLN A 571 -8.94 -41.32 37.94
N ILE A 572 -8.13 -41.86 37.02
CA ILE A 572 -7.89 -41.26 35.70
C ILE A 572 -9.14 -41.23 34.83
N GLY A 573 -10.00 -42.25 34.93
CA GLY A 573 -11.31 -42.29 34.25
C GLY A 573 -12.27 -41.22 34.76
N SER A 574 -12.27 -40.98 36.07
CA SER A 574 -13.18 -40.03 36.73
C SER A 574 -12.74 -38.56 36.67
N ALA A 575 -11.43 -38.30 36.63
CA ALA A 575 -10.84 -36.95 36.69
C ALA A 575 -11.46 -35.89 35.75
N PRO A 576 -11.85 -36.18 34.49
CA PRO A 576 -12.42 -35.16 33.60
C PRO A 576 -13.79 -34.60 34.02
N HIS A 577 -14.44 -35.19 35.03
CA HIS A 577 -15.74 -34.76 35.56
C HIS A 577 -15.63 -33.91 36.84
N PHE A 578 -14.44 -33.81 37.43
CA PHE A 578 -14.20 -33.09 38.69
C PHE A 578 -13.07 -32.05 38.54
N PRO A 579 -13.12 -30.90 39.24
CA PRO A 579 -12.07 -29.89 39.20
C PRO A 579 -10.88 -30.25 40.13
N ALA A 580 -10.39 -31.50 40.04
CA ALA A 580 -9.36 -32.05 40.90
C ALA A 580 -8.32 -32.85 40.11
N GLU A 581 -7.10 -32.99 40.65
CA GLU A 581 -6.12 -33.91 40.07
C GLU A 581 -6.55 -35.37 40.26
N PRO A 582 -6.22 -36.29 39.32
CA PRO A 582 -6.68 -37.68 39.41
C PRO A 582 -6.38 -38.37 40.75
N GLY A 583 -5.17 -38.17 41.29
CA GLY A 583 -4.75 -38.77 42.55
C GLY A 583 -5.47 -38.26 43.80
N ALA A 584 -6.23 -37.16 43.70
CA ALA A 584 -7.02 -36.60 44.79
C ALA A 584 -8.44 -37.19 44.88
N LEU A 585 -8.86 -37.99 43.89
CA LEU A 585 -10.20 -38.58 43.86
C LEU A 585 -10.30 -39.84 44.73
N VAL A 586 -11.36 -39.90 45.51
CA VAL A 586 -11.67 -40.98 46.46
C VAL A 586 -12.69 -41.93 45.83
N GLY A 587 -12.83 -43.16 46.34
CA GLY A 587 -13.80 -44.14 45.85
C GLY A 587 -15.26 -43.64 45.82
N ARG A 588 -15.61 -42.64 46.65
CA ARG A 588 -16.91 -41.94 46.59
C ARG A 588 -17.13 -41.24 45.24
N ASP A 589 -16.12 -40.56 44.73
CA ASP A 589 -16.22 -39.73 43.52
C ASP A 589 -16.35 -40.62 42.27
N VAL A 590 -15.72 -41.79 42.31
CA VAL A 590 -15.88 -42.85 41.29
C VAL A 590 -17.31 -43.43 41.33
N LEU A 591 -17.86 -43.66 42.52
CA LEU A 591 -19.23 -44.16 42.70
C LEU A 591 -20.31 -43.15 42.26
N GLU A 592 -20.02 -41.85 42.28
CA GLU A 592 -20.94 -40.80 41.85
C GLU A 592 -21.18 -40.83 40.32
N LEU A 593 -20.17 -41.24 39.54
CA LEU A 593 -20.25 -41.37 38.07
C LEU A 593 -20.99 -42.64 37.59
N LEU A 594 -21.18 -43.62 38.47
CA LEU A 594 -21.98 -44.83 38.20
C LEU A 594 -23.48 -44.55 38.39
N GLU A 595 -24.33 -45.26 37.66
CA GLU A 595 -25.78 -45.16 37.83
C GLU A 595 -26.24 -45.75 39.17
N GLU A 596 -27.41 -45.34 39.66
CA GLU A 596 -27.84 -45.67 41.03
C GLU A 596 -27.99 -47.19 41.27
N THR A 597 -28.43 -47.93 40.26
CA THR A 597 -28.48 -49.40 40.23
C THR A 597 -27.10 -50.05 40.28
N GLU A 598 -26.11 -49.46 39.60
CA GLU A 598 -24.73 -49.95 39.51
C GLU A 598 -23.93 -49.65 40.78
N ARG A 599 -24.21 -48.50 41.39
CA ARG A 599 -23.62 -47.99 42.65
C ARG A 599 -23.98 -48.86 43.86
N VAL A 600 -25.14 -49.51 43.82
CA VAL A 600 -25.60 -50.50 44.82
C VAL A 600 -25.29 -51.93 44.36
N GLY A 601 -25.16 -52.16 43.06
CA GLY A 601 -24.81 -53.43 42.44
C GLY A 601 -23.33 -53.84 42.58
N ARG A 602 -22.98 -54.88 41.80
CA ARG A 602 -21.68 -55.57 41.86
C ARG A 602 -20.51 -54.66 41.51
N GLU A 603 -20.71 -53.74 40.58
CA GLU A 603 -19.75 -52.70 40.20
C GLU A 603 -19.42 -51.77 41.38
N GLY A 604 -20.46 -51.28 42.07
CA GLY A 604 -20.30 -50.45 43.27
C GLY A 604 -19.60 -51.18 44.41
N THR A 605 -19.82 -52.48 44.59
CA THR A 605 -19.06 -53.28 45.58
C THR A 605 -17.59 -53.40 45.19
N VAL A 606 -17.27 -53.66 43.92
CA VAL A 606 -15.87 -53.77 43.45
C VAL A 606 -15.08 -52.48 43.67
N VAL A 607 -15.67 -51.31 43.38
CA VAL A 607 -15.04 -50.01 43.66
C VAL A 607 -14.74 -49.87 45.15
N ARG A 608 -15.72 -50.13 46.02
CA ARG A 608 -15.53 -50.05 47.49
C ARG A 608 -14.46 -51.00 47.99
N THR A 609 -14.48 -52.26 47.56
CA THR A 609 -13.50 -53.28 47.96
C THR A 609 -12.08 -52.89 47.54
N ILE A 610 -11.86 -52.46 46.29
CA ILE A 610 -10.53 -52.09 45.79
C ILE A 610 -9.98 -50.85 46.50
N PHE A 611 -10.79 -49.80 46.71
CA PHE A 611 -10.35 -48.63 47.48
C PHE A 611 -10.10 -48.99 48.96
N SER A 612 -10.98 -49.76 49.60
CA SER A 612 -10.77 -50.19 51.00
C SER A 612 -9.50 -51.02 51.18
N ALA A 613 -9.09 -51.79 50.17
CA ALA A 613 -7.86 -52.56 50.20
C ALA A 613 -6.59 -51.70 50.07
N ILE A 614 -6.62 -50.62 49.28
CA ILE A 614 -5.48 -49.69 49.19
C ILE A 614 -5.37 -48.83 50.46
N ASP A 615 -6.49 -48.39 51.01
CA ASP A 615 -6.54 -47.63 52.27
C ASP A 615 -6.06 -48.52 53.44
N ALA A 616 -6.51 -49.78 53.51
CA ALA A 616 -6.01 -50.74 54.48
C ALA A 616 -4.50 -51.00 54.33
N ALA A 617 -3.99 -51.11 53.09
CA ALA A 617 -2.55 -51.30 52.85
C ALA A 617 -1.69 -50.06 53.19
N GLN A 618 -2.29 -48.86 53.24
CA GLN A 618 -1.59 -47.62 53.64
C GLN A 618 -1.68 -47.33 55.15
N PHE A 619 -2.77 -47.69 55.80
CA PHE A 619 -3.06 -47.28 57.19
C PHE A 619 -3.20 -48.43 58.20
N SER A 620 -3.16 -49.70 57.78
CA SER A 620 -3.21 -50.88 58.65
C SER A 620 -1.93 -51.71 58.61
N ILE A 621 -1.61 -52.37 59.72
CA ILE A 621 -0.48 -53.31 59.85
C ILE A 621 -0.92 -54.75 59.48
N ALA A 622 -2.23 -55.00 59.40
CA ALA A 622 -2.76 -56.31 59.02
C ALA A 622 -2.62 -56.54 57.50
N PRO A 623 -2.07 -57.69 57.04
CA PRO A 623 -2.04 -58.01 55.62
C PRO A 623 -3.46 -58.28 55.14
N ALA A 624 -4.00 -57.38 54.31
CA ALA A 624 -5.23 -57.66 53.57
C ALA A 624 -5.01 -58.87 52.63
N GLU A 625 -6.08 -59.60 52.31
CA GLU A 625 -6.08 -60.72 51.35
C GLU A 625 -6.04 -60.19 49.90
N ILE A 626 -5.03 -59.37 49.61
CA ILE A 626 -4.84 -58.64 48.34
C ILE A 626 -4.84 -59.61 47.15
N GLN A 627 -4.40 -60.86 47.35
CA GLN A 627 -4.38 -61.90 46.33
C GLN A 627 -5.77 -62.26 45.79
N GLU A 628 -6.83 -62.20 46.61
CA GLU A 628 -8.20 -62.51 46.18
C GLU A 628 -8.78 -61.42 45.26
N LEU A 629 -8.27 -60.19 45.36
CA LEU A 629 -8.71 -59.06 44.54
C LEU A 629 -8.39 -59.23 43.05
N LEU A 630 -7.46 -60.12 42.70
CA LEU A 630 -7.20 -60.52 41.31
C LEU A 630 -8.41 -61.23 40.68
N ALA A 631 -9.27 -61.89 41.47
CA ALA A 631 -10.50 -62.50 40.97
C ALA A 631 -11.55 -61.46 40.52
N LEU A 632 -11.44 -60.21 40.99
CA LEU A 632 -12.34 -59.11 40.62
C LEU A 632 -11.99 -58.46 39.27
N HIS A 633 -10.93 -58.91 38.59
CA HIS A 633 -10.43 -58.30 37.35
C HIS A 633 -11.51 -58.12 36.26
N ALA A 634 -12.35 -59.12 36.03
CA ALA A 634 -13.41 -59.06 35.02
C ALA A 634 -14.54 -58.07 35.36
N ASP A 635 -14.81 -57.83 36.65
CA ASP A 635 -15.80 -56.86 37.09
C ASP A 635 -15.21 -55.43 37.15
N LEU A 636 -13.92 -55.29 37.49
CA LEU A 636 -13.18 -54.04 37.37
C LEU A 636 -13.11 -53.57 35.90
N ASP A 637 -12.90 -54.48 34.94
CA ASP A 637 -12.92 -54.12 33.52
C ASP A 637 -14.28 -53.52 33.10
N ARG A 638 -15.40 -54.03 33.62
CA ARG A 638 -16.74 -53.46 33.38
C ARG A 638 -16.88 -52.05 33.95
N VAL A 639 -16.34 -51.80 35.15
CA VAL A 639 -16.30 -50.45 35.75
C VAL A 639 -15.48 -49.49 34.87
N LEU A 640 -14.30 -49.91 34.40
CA LEU A 640 -13.45 -49.10 33.54
C LEU A 640 -14.08 -48.83 32.16
N ASP A 641 -14.84 -49.78 31.61
CA ASP A 641 -15.58 -49.59 30.36
C ASP A 641 -16.74 -48.58 30.53
N LYS A 642 -17.44 -48.59 31.67
CA LYS A 642 -18.47 -47.59 31.99
C LYS A 642 -17.88 -46.19 32.18
N LEU A 643 -16.77 -46.07 32.90
CA LEU A 643 -16.05 -44.79 33.04
C LEU A 643 -15.55 -44.28 31.69
N ASN A 644 -15.00 -45.16 30.83
CA ASN A 644 -14.59 -44.82 29.47
C ASN A 644 -15.78 -44.36 28.58
N ALA A 645 -16.99 -44.90 28.78
CA ALA A 645 -18.20 -44.47 28.07
C ALA A 645 -18.71 -43.09 28.52
N LYS A 646 -18.40 -42.63 29.74
CA LYS A 646 -18.69 -41.24 30.19
C LYS A 646 -17.71 -40.20 29.62
N LEU A 647 -16.61 -40.64 28.99
CA LEU A 647 -15.58 -39.77 28.38
C LEU A 647 -15.81 -39.46 26.89
N ASP A 648 -16.77 -40.10 26.24
CA ASP A 648 -17.23 -39.78 24.88
C ASP A 648 -18.14 -38.52 24.86
#